data_AF-A0A952I5W7-F1
#
_entry.id   AF-A0A952I5W7-F1
#
_cell.length_a   1.000
_cell.length_b   1.000
_cell.length_c   1.000
_cell.angle_alpha   90.00
_cell.angle_beta   90.00
_cell.angle_gamma   90.00
#
_symmetry.space_group_name_H-M   'P 1'
#
loop_
_entity.id
_entity.type
_entity.pdbx_description
1 polymer ?
#
loop_
_entity_poly.entity_id
_entity_poly.type
_entity_poly.pdbx_seq_one_letter_code
_entity_poly.pdbx_strand_id
1 'polypeptide(L)'
;MTCWEILKIEPTPIVLHIKKAYAVQLKITNPETKPQAFMRLNAAYKEAVASAKHLSVGVVKTTETRSDNNRRSKATGPYAAGSNHIDSLRHCKIESVEALQHHLVKLSLNPSFRWHRAAWQSLLDQALLMNIKTMQAAQDACLTTVVSHGVVPGFALKMLLTEFGFYNNKLEMLQRLGRTKFIKLQALLRQAETRMEEDSLRLHPERHSPSDFQRYLKLRYNFAEDLIYQTDSVDILQQKYRELLAIYPQDFELRVTFAIYLYFNGGKDQSGALLETLLADDIQAPRNHCYIELLLTAAEYYCSSRQLHKLPSIIQRTSKEHLPDEQQCRLAKYSARYYATKYEYDAAIILLEQVLAATPHDYQARLLRTEYRREYYIALQSQRQAPDVQAELVYKLSQYKTVIAIFEDYADFFATSDCIFCALAFHKLDRYEEMNTEVGRVFSFMQKNNIRAYENVKKLCVAEAVFDIDKKTFEKYITRGLGEFSNPNIMDIETHLAACILFKNTSTRTQQDIETEIFYLDSALYFGRIAYKINQDHNLLNFHFSHACYLKKQYREAIAPLESYLLNNYSSFIALFRLGYCYLECEKYEQAIDRFEKALRIARDAAWRKSIFKNLRYIYTQLKNSEKVDEYSNEIENLERAYSNG
;
A
#
# COMPACT_ATOMS: atom_id res chain seq x y z
N MET A 1 -27.16 9.63 12.03
CA MET A 1 -26.53 10.17 10.81
C MET A 1 -25.09 9.75 10.77
N THR A 2 -24.64 9.17 9.67
CA THR A 2 -23.24 8.79 9.47
C THR A 2 -22.39 10.02 9.14
N CYS A 3 -21.06 9.94 9.31
CA CYS A 3 -20.15 11.02 8.92
C CYS A 3 -20.28 11.41 7.43
N TRP A 4 -20.57 10.42 6.57
CA TRP A 4 -20.79 10.58 5.13
C TRP A 4 -22.06 11.37 4.79
N GLU A 5 -23.17 11.09 5.49
CA GLU A 5 -24.43 11.84 5.35
C GLU A 5 -24.27 13.32 5.73
N ILE A 6 -23.50 13.60 6.78
CA ILE A 6 -23.21 14.97 7.24
C ILE A 6 -22.37 15.73 6.19
N LEU A 7 -21.43 15.04 5.54
CA LEU A 7 -20.61 15.61 4.47
C LEU A 7 -21.33 15.66 3.11
N LYS A 8 -22.50 15.03 3.00
CA LYS A 8 -23.29 14.86 1.75
C LYS A 8 -22.48 14.19 0.63
N ILE A 9 -21.70 13.16 0.99
CA ILE A 9 -20.95 12.34 0.04
C ILE A 9 -21.17 10.87 0.33
N GLU A 10 -20.91 10.02 -0.66
CA GLU A 10 -20.84 8.57 -0.46
C GLU A 10 -19.51 8.16 0.23
N PRO A 11 -19.51 7.03 0.96
CA PRO A 11 -18.29 6.47 1.55
C PRO A 11 -17.15 6.34 0.55
N THR A 12 -15.98 6.89 0.89
CA THR A 12 -14.82 6.94 -0.01
C THR A 12 -13.51 6.69 0.71
N PRO A 13 -12.59 5.89 0.13
CA PRO A 13 -11.20 5.78 0.60
C PRO A 13 -10.34 7.00 0.21
N ILE A 14 -10.87 7.94 -0.58
CA ILE A 14 -10.11 9.05 -1.17
C ILE A 14 -10.22 10.30 -0.30
N VAL A 15 -9.14 10.63 0.42
CA VAL A 15 -9.07 11.79 1.32
C VAL A 15 -9.36 13.12 0.62
N LEU A 16 -9.02 13.26 -0.66
CA LEU A 16 -9.28 14.47 -1.44
C LEU A 16 -10.78 14.80 -1.54
N HIS A 17 -11.62 13.80 -1.78
CA HIS A 17 -13.07 13.97 -1.87
C HIS A 17 -13.67 14.43 -0.54
N ILE A 18 -13.17 13.86 0.56
CA ILE A 18 -13.58 14.23 1.93
C ILE A 18 -13.23 15.69 2.22
N LYS A 19 -12.03 16.14 1.85
CA LYS A 19 -11.60 17.54 2.00
C LYS A 19 -12.44 18.50 1.17
N LYS A 20 -12.72 18.16 -0.10
CA LYS A 20 -13.57 18.97 -0.99
C LYS A 20 -14.99 19.09 -0.43
N ALA A 21 -15.58 17.99 0.00
CA ALA A 21 -16.92 17.95 0.59
C ALA A 21 -17.01 18.80 1.86
N TYR A 22 -16.03 18.65 2.76
CA TYR A 22 -15.93 19.48 3.96
C TYR A 22 -15.84 20.97 3.62
N ALA A 23 -15.02 21.37 2.65
CA ALA A 23 -14.89 22.76 2.22
C ALA A 23 -16.21 23.34 1.65
N VAL A 24 -16.98 22.53 0.91
CA VAL A 24 -18.31 22.93 0.41
C VAL A 24 -19.29 23.14 1.56
N GLN A 25 -19.35 22.21 2.52
CA GLN A 25 -20.24 22.35 3.68
C GLN A 25 -19.81 23.49 4.62
N LEU A 26 -18.51 23.79 4.71
CA LEU A 26 -17.97 24.90 5.51
C LEU A 26 -18.54 26.26 5.05
N LYS A 27 -18.74 26.44 3.74
CA LYS A 27 -19.34 27.67 3.17
C LYS A 27 -20.78 27.90 3.64
N ILE A 28 -21.49 26.82 4.01
CA ILE A 28 -22.89 26.85 4.47
C ILE A 28 -22.94 26.93 6.02
N THR A 29 -21.89 26.46 6.68
CA THR A 29 -21.82 26.29 8.13
C THR A 29 -20.80 27.27 8.71
N ASN A 30 -21.20 28.54 8.87
CA ASN A 30 -20.33 29.56 9.44
C ASN A 30 -20.09 29.28 10.95
N PRO A 31 -18.82 29.17 11.39
CA PRO A 31 -18.44 28.91 12.79
C PRO A 31 -19.05 29.90 13.81
N GLU A 32 -19.24 31.16 13.40
CA GLU A 32 -19.73 32.22 14.29
C GLU A 32 -21.25 32.22 14.43
N THR A 33 -21.99 31.80 13.41
CA THR A 33 -23.47 31.83 13.42
C THR A 33 -24.08 30.48 13.78
N LYS A 34 -23.38 29.35 13.55
CA LYS A 34 -23.88 27.98 13.81
C LYS A 34 -22.80 27.08 14.43
N PRO A 35 -22.33 27.37 15.66
CA PRO A 35 -21.21 26.66 16.28
C PRO A 35 -21.45 25.16 16.48
N GLN A 36 -22.66 24.75 16.87
CA GLN A 36 -22.99 23.32 17.04
C GLN A 36 -23.00 22.56 15.71
N ALA A 37 -23.45 23.18 14.62
CA ALA A 37 -23.43 22.58 13.30
C ALA A 37 -21.99 22.45 12.79
N PHE A 38 -21.15 23.45 13.04
CA PHE A 38 -19.72 23.40 12.73
C PHE A 38 -18.99 22.29 13.50
N MET A 39 -19.25 22.14 14.80
CA MET A 39 -18.67 21.06 15.61
C MET A 39 -19.03 19.67 15.07
N ARG A 40 -20.31 19.46 14.69
CA ARG A 40 -20.77 18.21 14.07
C ARG A 40 -20.10 17.96 12.72
N LEU A 41 -19.98 18.98 11.88
CA LEU A 41 -19.32 18.88 10.58
C LEU A 41 -17.83 18.54 10.70
N ASN A 42 -17.12 19.18 11.64
CA ASN A 42 -15.70 18.94 11.85
C ASN A 42 -15.45 17.55 12.49
N ALA A 43 -16.32 17.10 13.39
CA ALA A 43 -16.28 15.72 13.91
C ALA A 43 -16.47 14.70 12.78
N ALA A 44 -17.47 14.90 11.92
CA ALA A 44 -17.73 14.04 10.76
C ALA A 44 -16.54 14.02 9.78
N TYR A 45 -15.90 15.17 9.52
CA TYR A 45 -14.69 15.25 8.70
C TYR A 45 -13.53 14.43 9.30
N LYS A 46 -13.24 14.59 10.59
CA LYS A 46 -12.16 13.83 11.25
C LYS A 46 -12.43 12.32 11.23
N GLU A 47 -13.67 11.92 11.47
CA GLU A 47 -14.09 10.52 11.41
C GLU A 47 -13.98 9.94 9.98
N ALA A 48 -14.39 10.70 8.97
CA ALA A 48 -14.28 10.29 7.57
C ALA A 48 -12.80 10.16 7.14
N VAL A 49 -11.93 11.09 7.53
CA VAL A 49 -10.49 11.01 7.25
C VAL A 49 -9.84 9.84 7.97
N ALA A 50 -10.21 9.56 9.23
CA ALA A 50 -9.72 8.40 9.95
C ALA A 50 -10.16 7.09 9.28
N SER A 51 -11.42 7.01 8.85
CA SER A 51 -11.97 5.86 8.11
C SER A 51 -11.24 5.64 6.78
N ALA A 52 -10.92 6.72 6.05
CA ALA A 52 -10.16 6.64 4.80
C ALA A 52 -8.70 6.18 5.00
N LYS A 53 -8.06 6.52 6.12
CA LYS A 53 -6.70 6.06 6.45
C LYS A 53 -6.61 4.56 6.69
N HIS A 54 -7.65 3.93 7.23
CA HIS A 54 -7.72 2.48 7.38
C HIS A 54 -7.92 1.74 6.04
N LEU A 55 -8.26 2.47 4.98
CA LEU A 55 -8.51 1.96 3.63
C LEU A 55 -7.38 2.28 2.64
N SER A 56 -6.46 3.18 2.98
CA SER A 56 -5.32 3.52 2.13
C SER A 56 -4.26 2.42 2.21
N VAL A 57 -4.02 1.77 1.07
CA VAL A 57 -2.99 0.75 0.92
C VAL A 57 -1.63 1.36 1.24
N GLY A 58 -0.99 0.89 2.30
CA GLY A 58 0.39 1.22 2.66
C GLY A 58 0.59 2.58 3.35
N VAL A 59 0.11 2.73 4.60
CA VAL A 59 0.75 3.61 5.60
C VAL A 59 0.71 2.92 6.96
N VAL A 60 1.50 1.86 7.12
CA VAL A 60 1.92 1.41 8.45
C VAL A 60 3.44 1.39 8.48
N LYS A 61 4.04 2.53 8.83
CA LYS A 61 5.35 2.50 9.48
C LYS A 61 5.13 2.11 10.93
N THR A 62 5.73 0.99 11.28
CA THR A 62 5.98 0.53 12.64
C THR A 62 6.57 1.68 13.48
N THR A 63 5.74 2.35 14.26
CA THR A 63 6.18 2.87 15.55
C THR A 63 5.84 1.80 16.58
N GLU A 64 6.83 0.99 16.91
CA GLU A 64 6.89 0.38 18.23
C GLU A 64 6.94 1.52 19.26
N THR A 65 5.77 1.94 19.72
CA THR A 65 5.62 2.44 21.08
C THR A 65 4.95 1.32 21.86
N ARG A 66 5.78 0.58 22.62
CA ARG A 66 5.34 -0.06 23.85
C ARG A 66 4.63 1.00 24.69
N SER A 67 3.32 1.08 24.57
CA SER A 67 2.48 1.60 25.63
C SER A 67 1.89 0.38 26.34
N ASP A 68 2.49 0.04 27.48
CA ASP A 68 1.80 -0.67 28.54
C ASP A 68 0.57 0.15 28.91
N ASN A 69 -0.56 -0.16 28.29
CA ASN A 69 -1.86 0.26 28.75
C ASN A 69 -2.67 -0.99 29.02
N ASN A 70 -2.45 -1.46 30.25
CA ASN A 70 -3.22 -2.40 31.01
C ASN A 70 -4.68 -1.92 31.12
N ARG A 71 -5.44 -1.99 30.02
CA ARG A 71 -6.90 -1.95 30.05
C ARG A 71 -7.37 -3.39 30.09
N ARG A 72 -7.47 -3.91 31.31
CA ARG A 72 -8.40 -5.01 31.64
C ARG A 72 -9.78 -4.59 31.14
N SER A 73 -10.13 -4.96 29.91
CA SER A 73 -11.53 -5.05 29.53
C SER A 73 -12.11 -6.13 30.44
N LYS A 74 -12.89 -5.71 31.43
CA LYS A 74 -13.80 -6.60 32.14
C LYS A 74 -14.56 -7.36 31.07
N ALA A 75 -14.33 -8.67 30.99
CA ALA A 75 -15.19 -9.56 30.25
C ALA A 75 -16.56 -9.54 30.93
N THR A 76 -17.42 -8.59 30.53
CA THR A 76 -18.85 -8.67 30.79
C THR A 76 -19.50 -9.31 29.58
N GLY A 77 -19.19 -10.60 29.37
CA GLY A 77 -20.06 -11.52 28.65
C GLY A 77 -20.99 -12.21 29.65
N PRO A 78 -22.11 -12.83 29.22
CA PRO A 78 -23.17 -13.30 30.13
C PRO A 78 -22.79 -14.44 31.10
N TYR A 79 -21.56 -14.95 31.06
CA TYR A 79 -21.10 -16.07 31.90
C TYR A 79 -20.04 -15.61 32.92
N ALA A 80 -20.47 -14.79 33.88
CA ALA A 80 -19.74 -14.60 35.14
C ALA A 80 -20.12 -15.66 36.20
N ALA A 81 -20.96 -16.64 35.85
CA ALA A 81 -21.45 -17.69 36.75
C ALA A 81 -20.74 -19.05 36.56
N GLY A 82 -19.43 -19.05 36.29
CA GLY A 82 -18.68 -20.28 35.96
C GLY A 82 -17.29 -20.41 36.59
N SER A 83 -16.92 -19.61 37.60
CA SER A 83 -15.59 -19.70 38.22
C SER A 83 -15.33 -21.05 38.88
N ASN A 84 -16.37 -21.73 39.36
CA ASN A 84 -16.22 -23.00 40.09
C ASN A 84 -15.98 -24.22 39.17
N HIS A 85 -16.25 -24.13 37.86
CA HIS A 85 -16.07 -25.26 36.93
C HIS A 85 -14.71 -25.25 36.20
N ILE A 86 -14.12 -24.08 35.95
CA ILE A 86 -12.79 -23.98 35.32
C ILE A 86 -11.70 -24.55 36.24
N ASP A 87 -11.84 -24.37 37.56
CA ASP A 87 -10.91 -24.95 38.54
C ASP A 87 -10.98 -26.47 38.62
N SER A 88 -12.13 -27.09 38.30
CA SER A 88 -12.26 -28.56 38.31
C SER A 88 -11.47 -29.26 37.19
N LEU A 89 -11.16 -28.58 36.08
CA LEU A 89 -10.34 -29.11 34.99
C LEU A 89 -8.84 -28.92 35.21
N ARG A 90 -8.43 -27.87 35.94
CA ARG A 90 -7.02 -27.61 36.30
C ARG A 90 -6.40 -28.69 37.19
N HIS A 91 -7.22 -29.54 37.81
CA HIS A 91 -6.79 -30.50 38.83
C HIS A 91 -6.96 -31.98 38.41
N CYS A 92 -7.28 -32.27 37.15
CA CYS A 92 -7.39 -33.65 36.68
C CYS A 92 -5.99 -34.18 36.32
N LYS A 93 -5.39 -34.99 37.19
CA LYS A 93 -4.13 -35.70 36.91
C LYS A 93 -4.42 -36.83 35.92
N ILE A 94 -3.77 -36.80 34.77
CA ILE A 94 -3.86 -37.86 33.76
C ILE A 94 -2.67 -38.79 33.97
N GLU A 95 -2.95 -40.04 34.37
CA GLU A 95 -1.94 -41.01 34.79
C GLU A 95 -1.55 -42.02 33.70
N SER A 96 -2.31 -42.11 32.60
CA SER A 96 -2.01 -43.01 31.47
C SER A 96 -2.19 -42.36 30.09
N VAL A 97 -1.57 -42.97 29.06
CA VAL A 97 -1.69 -42.52 27.67
C VAL A 97 -3.12 -42.69 27.15
N GLU A 98 -3.82 -43.77 27.53
CA GLU A 98 -5.22 -44.02 27.16
C GLU A 98 -6.14 -42.97 27.81
N ALA A 99 -5.89 -42.62 29.07
CA ALA A 99 -6.62 -41.56 29.76
C ALA A 99 -6.41 -40.20 29.09
N LEU A 100 -5.19 -39.93 28.60
CA LEU A 100 -4.86 -38.72 27.83
C LEU A 100 -5.65 -38.65 26.52
N GLN A 101 -5.70 -39.75 25.76
CA GLN A 101 -6.47 -39.83 24.52
C GLN A 101 -7.97 -39.63 24.76
N HIS A 102 -8.53 -40.28 25.79
CA HIS A 102 -9.93 -40.12 26.15
C HIS A 102 -10.25 -38.68 26.59
N HIS A 103 -9.36 -38.05 27.37
CA HIS A 103 -9.53 -36.66 27.79
C HIS A 103 -9.45 -35.70 26.60
N LEU A 104 -8.55 -35.94 25.64
CA LEU A 104 -8.44 -35.15 24.41
C LEU A 104 -9.75 -35.21 23.60
N VAL A 105 -10.31 -36.41 23.39
CA VAL A 105 -11.59 -36.57 22.69
C VAL A 105 -12.71 -35.87 23.46
N LYS A 106 -12.81 -36.07 24.78
CA LYS A 106 -13.83 -35.43 25.62
C LYS A 106 -13.72 -33.90 25.59
N LEU A 107 -12.51 -33.35 25.69
CA LEU A 107 -12.26 -31.91 25.61
C LEU A 107 -12.65 -31.36 24.24
N SER A 108 -12.34 -32.11 23.17
CA SER A 108 -12.71 -31.71 21.82
C SER A 108 -14.23 -31.68 21.65
N LEU A 109 -15.00 -32.63 22.18
CA LEU A 109 -16.44 -32.68 21.95
C LEU A 109 -17.27 -31.80 22.89
N ASN A 110 -16.68 -31.27 23.97
CA ASN A 110 -17.42 -30.53 24.99
C ASN A 110 -17.58 -29.03 24.61
N PRO A 111 -18.78 -28.54 24.27
CA PRO A 111 -18.98 -27.14 23.86
C PRO A 111 -18.57 -26.14 24.95
N SER A 112 -18.68 -26.52 26.22
CA SER A 112 -18.34 -25.64 27.34
C SER A 112 -16.84 -25.41 27.49
N PHE A 113 -15.97 -26.28 26.95
CA PHE A 113 -14.52 -26.21 27.14
C PHE A 113 -13.70 -26.21 25.85
N ARG A 114 -14.27 -26.67 24.73
CA ARG A 114 -13.62 -26.76 23.41
C ARG A 114 -12.95 -25.46 22.98
N TRP A 115 -13.54 -24.30 23.28
CA TRP A 115 -13.00 -22.98 22.90
C TRP A 115 -12.20 -22.28 24.01
N HIS A 116 -11.96 -22.92 25.15
CA HIS A 116 -11.16 -22.35 26.23
C HIS A 116 -9.69 -22.74 26.09
N ARG A 117 -8.85 -21.76 25.75
CA ARG A 117 -7.39 -21.94 25.65
C ARG A 117 -6.77 -22.55 26.92
N ALA A 118 -7.25 -22.16 28.09
CA ALA A 118 -6.77 -22.69 29.37
C ALA A 118 -7.02 -24.20 29.54
N ALA A 119 -8.10 -24.74 28.98
CA ALA A 119 -8.39 -26.17 29.06
C ALA A 119 -7.43 -26.99 28.20
N TRP A 120 -7.09 -26.49 27.00
CA TRP A 120 -6.08 -27.10 26.14
C TRP A 120 -4.67 -26.98 26.71
N GLN A 121 -4.34 -25.85 27.34
CA GLN A 121 -3.07 -25.69 28.05
C GLN A 121 -2.96 -26.68 29.22
N SER A 122 -4.03 -26.86 30.01
CA SER A 122 -4.06 -27.83 31.10
C SER A 122 -3.86 -29.29 30.65
N LEU A 123 -4.20 -29.60 29.39
CA LEU A 123 -3.93 -30.92 28.80
C LEU A 123 -2.45 -31.05 28.38
N LEU A 124 -1.84 -29.97 27.89
CA LEU A 124 -0.42 -29.90 27.51
C LEU A 124 0.52 -29.93 28.73
N ASP A 125 0.11 -29.33 29.85
CA ASP A 125 0.89 -29.24 31.10
C ASP A 125 0.93 -30.57 31.90
N GLN A 126 0.36 -31.65 31.35
CA GLN A 126 0.30 -32.95 32.04
C GLN A 126 1.70 -33.59 32.15
N ALA A 127 1.99 -34.19 33.31
CA ALA A 127 3.29 -34.78 33.61
C ALA A 127 3.76 -35.82 32.57
N LEU A 128 2.83 -36.54 31.93
CA LEU A 128 3.11 -37.51 30.87
C LEU A 128 3.74 -36.89 29.62
N LEU A 129 3.37 -35.64 29.29
CA LEU A 129 3.91 -34.89 28.15
C LEU A 129 5.22 -34.16 28.50
N MET A 130 5.55 -34.03 29.78
CA MET A 130 6.79 -33.39 30.26
C MET A 130 7.88 -34.39 30.65
N ASN A 131 7.54 -35.67 30.81
CA ASN A 131 8.49 -36.71 31.19
C ASN A 131 9.21 -37.30 29.97
N ILE A 132 10.54 -37.14 29.89
CA ILE A 132 11.41 -37.56 28.78
C ILE A 132 11.17 -39.02 28.35
N LYS A 133 10.85 -39.93 29.29
CA LYS A 133 10.65 -41.36 28.99
C LYS A 133 9.30 -41.66 28.33
N THR A 134 8.27 -40.87 28.63
CA THR A 134 6.88 -41.12 28.17
C THR A 134 6.40 -40.10 27.14
N MET A 135 7.09 -38.97 27.02
CA MET A 135 6.71 -37.81 26.21
C MET A 135 6.49 -38.20 24.75
N GLN A 136 7.42 -38.95 24.14
CA GLN A 136 7.32 -39.31 22.72
C GLN A 136 6.10 -40.20 22.43
N ALA A 137 5.89 -41.23 23.25
CA ALA A 137 4.74 -42.12 23.13
C ALA A 137 3.41 -41.38 23.38
N ALA A 138 3.36 -40.47 24.36
CA ALA A 138 2.19 -39.65 24.65
C ALA A 138 1.87 -38.67 23.52
N GLN A 139 2.89 -38.02 22.92
CA GLN A 139 2.73 -37.15 21.76
C GLN A 139 2.20 -37.91 20.53
N ASP A 140 2.78 -39.07 20.21
CA ASP A 140 2.38 -39.88 19.05
C ASP A 140 0.97 -40.44 19.22
N ALA A 141 0.59 -40.80 20.45
CA ALA A 141 -0.76 -41.21 20.81
C ALA A 141 -1.76 -40.05 20.66
N CYS A 142 -1.43 -38.85 21.14
CA CYS A 142 -2.25 -37.65 20.95
C CYS A 142 -2.45 -37.33 19.47
N LEU A 143 -1.39 -37.28 18.67
CA LEU A 143 -1.48 -36.99 17.25
C LEU A 143 -2.24 -38.07 16.48
N THR A 144 -2.07 -39.34 16.86
CA THR A 144 -2.87 -40.45 16.30
C THR A 144 -4.35 -40.29 16.63
N THR A 145 -4.69 -39.84 17.85
CA THR A 145 -6.08 -39.56 18.25
C THR A 145 -6.64 -38.35 17.50
N VAL A 146 -5.86 -37.28 17.33
CA VAL A 146 -6.26 -36.11 16.53
C VAL A 146 -6.58 -36.52 15.09
N VAL A 147 -5.71 -37.32 14.46
CA VAL A 147 -5.89 -37.80 13.07
C VAL A 147 -7.07 -38.75 12.92
N SER A 148 -7.33 -39.61 13.90
CA SER A 148 -8.44 -40.58 13.85
C SER A 148 -9.78 -39.94 14.20
N HIS A 149 -9.79 -39.00 15.14
CA HIS A 149 -10.99 -38.30 15.58
C HIS A 149 -11.40 -37.19 14.60
N GLY A 150 -10.44 -36.42 14.08
CA GLY A 150 -10.64 -35.41 13.03
C GLY A 150 -11.39 -34.15 13.46
N VAL A 151 -11.89 -34.06 14.69
CA VAL A 151 -12.75 -32.96 15.16
C VAL A 151 -12.04 -32.16 16.25
N VAL A 152 -11.03 -31.37 15.89
CA VAL A 152 -10.25 -30.54 16.82
C VAL A 152 -10.23 -29.08 16.35
N PRO A 153 -10.49 -28.08 17.24
CA PRO A 153 -10.50 -26.68 16.84
C PRO A 153 -9.14 -26.26 16.26
N GLY A 154 -9.16 -25.39 15.25
CA GLY A 154 -7.93 -24.99 14.56
C GLY A 154 -6.87 -24.38 15.49
N PHE A 155 -7.27 -23.55 16.47
CA PHE A 155 -6.35 -22.97 17.44
C PHE A 155 -5.71 -24.05 18.34
N ALA A 156 -6.48 -25.05 18.76
CA ALA A 156 -6.02 -26.14 19.61
C ALA A 156 -5.07 -27.06 18.85
N LEU A 157 -5.37 -27.35 17.58
CA LEU A 157 -4.47 -28.09 16.70
C LEU A 157 -3.13 -27.37 16.54
N LYS A 158 -3.15 -26.04 16.29
CA LYS A 158 -1.94 -25.22 16.19
C LYS A 158 -1.13 -25.23 17.49
N MET A 159 -1.79 -25.17 18.65
CA MET A 159 -1.13 -25.29 19.96
C MET A 159 -0.42 -26.65 20.11
N LEU A 160 -1.13 -27.76 19.89
CA LEU A 160 -0.56 -29.11 19.99
C LEU A 160 0.65 -29.28 19.06
N LEU A 161 0.54 -28.83 17.80
CA LEU A 161 1.61 -28.96 16.81
C LEU A 161 2.83 -28.08 17.12
N THR A 162 2.61 -26.92 17.74
CA THR A 162 3.71 -26.05 18.18
C THR A 162 4.48 -26.69 19.32
N GLU A 163 3.78 -27.14 20.37
CA GLU A 163 4.41 -27.82 21.52
C GLU A 163 5.12 -29.11 21.12
N PHE A 164 4.59 -29.84 20.15
CA PHE A 164 5.20 -31.10 19.70
C PHE A 164 6.29 -30.90 18.64
N GLY A 165 6.63 -29.66 18.28
CA GLY A 165 7.73 -29.36 17.37
C GLY A 165 7.47 -29.67 15.89
N PHE A 166 6.21 -29.74 15.45
CA PHE A 166 5.84 -30.11 14.07
C PHE A 166 6.47 -29.21 13.02
N TYR A 167 6.50 -27.89 13.25
CA TYR A 167 6.97 -26.92 12.26
C TYR A 167 8.48 -26.99 12.02
N ASN A 168 9.26 -27.38 13.04
CA ASN A 168 10.71 -27.46 12.98
C ASN A 168 11.20 -28.85 12.55
N ASN A 169 10.47 -29.92 12.90
CA ASN A 169 10.94 -31.31 12.72
C ASN A 169 9.99 -32.16 11.85
N LYS A 170 9.52 -31.64 10.71
CA LYS A 170 8.55 -32.33 9.82
C LYS A 170 9.00 -33.73 9.38
N LEU A 171 10.27 -33.91 9.06
CA LEU A 171 10.84 -35.19 8.60
C LEU A 171 10.81 -36.27 9.69
N GLU A 172 11.21 -35.90 10.91
CA GLU A 172 11.17 -36.80 12.06
C GLU A 172 9.73 -37.21 12.39
N MET A 173 8.79 -36.27 12.29
CA MET A 173 7.38 -36.54 12.56
C MET A 173 6.72 -37.42 11.50
N LEU A 174 7.14 -37.30 10.24
CA LEU A 174 6.73 -38.22 9.16
C LEU A 174 7.20 -39.66 9.45
N GLN A 175 8.43 -39.83 9.95
CA GLN A 175 8.96 -41.15 10.31
C GLN A 175 8.20 -41.76 11.49
N ARG A 176 7.89 -40.97 12.52
CA ARG A 176 7.18 -41.42 13.73
C ARG A 176 5.72 -41.82 13.48
N LEU A 177 4.96 -40.98 12.77
CA LEU A 177 3.53 -41.21 12.54
C LEU A 177 3.23 -42.09 11.34
N GLY A 178 4.19 -42.23 10.42
CA GLY A 178 4.00 -42.85 9.13
C GLY A 178 3.27 -41.93 8.12
N ARG A 179 3.45 -42.23 6.83
CA ARG A 179 3.01 -41.39 5.71
C ARG A 179 1.50 -41.09 5.71
N THR A 180 0.68 -42.08 6.01
CA THR A 180 -0.79 -41.96 5.96
C THR A 180 -1.33 -41.00 7.02
N LYS A 181 -0.89 -41.13 8.27
CA LYS A 181 -1.31 -40.25 9.36
C LYS A 181 -0.75 -38.84 9.19
N PHE A 182 0.50 -38.72 8.71
CA PHE A 182 1.12 -37.43 8.47
C PHE A 182 0.38 -36.61 7.41
N ILE A 183 -0.03 -37.23 6.29
CA ILE A 183 -0.83 -36.56 5.25
C ILE A 183 -2.18 -36.10 5.83
N LYS A 184 -2.86 -36.94 6.61
CA LYS A 184 -4.13 -36.56 7.26
C LYS A 184 -3.94 -35.40 8.26
N LEU A 185 -2.85 -35.40 9.03
CA LEU A 185 -2.52 -34.31 9.94
C LEU A 185 -2.29 -32.99 9.19
N GLN A 186 -1.60 -33.04 8.03
CA GLN A 186 -1.44 -31.89 7.16
C GLN A 186 -2.77 -31.41 6.56
N ALA A 187 -3.68 -32.31 6.22
CA ALA A 187 -5.02 -31.95 5.75
C ALA A 187 -5.82 -31.23 6.85
N LEU A 188 -5.80 -31.73 8.09
CA LEU A 188 -6.42 -31.07 9.25
C LEU A 188 -5.80 -29.69 9.52
N LEU A 189 -4.49 -29.55 9.35
CA LEU A 189 -3.82 -28.26 9.50
C LEU A 189 -4.27 -27.27 8.42
N ARG A 190 -4.34 -27.70 7.15
CA ARG A 190 -4.87 -26.88 6.05
C ARG A 190 -6.33 -26.48 6.30
N GLN A 191 -7.15 -27.39 6.83
CA GLN A 191 -8.52 -27.08 7.25
C GLN A 191 -8.57 -26.05 8.38
N ALA A 192 -7.70 -26.17 9.38
CA ALA A 192 -7.55 -25.18 10.45
C ALA A 192 -7.03 -23.81 9.94
N GLU A 193 -6.49 -23.77 8.73
CA GLU A 193 -6.10 -22.56 8.01
C GLU A 193 -7.18 -22.09 7.01
N THR A 194 -8.27 -22.86 6.83
CA THR A 194 -9.43 -22.43 6.03
C THR A 194 -10.37 -21.51 6.78
N ARG A 195 -11.24 -20.83 6.03
CA ARG A 195 -12.23 -19.82 6.44
C ARG A 195 -13.42 -20.40 7.24
N MET A 196 -13.21 -21.48 7.98
CA MET A 196 -14.24 -22.14 8.78
C MET A 196 -13.90 -22.15 10.27
N GLU A 197 -13.64 -20.95 10.78
CA GLU A 197 -13.53 -20.70 12.21
C GLU A 197 -14.84 -21.13 12.91
N GLU A 198 -14.76 -21.62 14.14
CA GLU A 198 -15.92 -22.10 14.89
C GLU A 198 -16.53 -20.99 15.77
N ASP A 199 -16.33 -19.71 15.41
CA ASP A 199 -16.71 -18.58 16.25
C ASP A 199 -18.23 -18.41 16.33
N SER A 200 -18.96 -18.58 15.22
CA SER A 200 -20.43 -18.60 15.26
C SER A 200 -20.99 -19.73 16.12
N LEU A 201 -20.34 -20.90 16.12
CA LEU A 201 -20.73 -22.05 16.94
C LEU A 201 -20.52 -21.77 18.42
N ARG A 202 -19.46 -21.02 18.77
CA ARG A 202 -19.18 -20.60 20.15
C ARG A 202 -20.25 -19.66 20.72
N LEU A 203 -20.90 -18.86 19.89
CA LEU A 203 -21.92 -17.90 20.34
C LEU A 203 -23.26 -18.56 20.69
N HIS A 204 -23.50 -19.80 20.23
CA HIS A 204 -24.76 -20.53 20.43
C HIS A 204 -24.58 -22.00 20.90
N PRO A 205 -23.92 -22.26 22.04
CA PRO A 205 -23.57 -23.62 22.46
C PRO A 205 -24.75 -24.44 23.01
N GLU A 206 -25.87 -23.82 23.40
CA GLU A 206 -26.88 -24.43 24.28
C GLU A 206 -28.07 -25.13 23.57
N ARG A 207 -28.12 -25.19 22.24
CA ARG A 207 -29.37 -25.57 21.54
C ARG A 207 -29.56 -27.05 21.23
N HIS A 208 -28.55 -27.91 21.40
CA HIS A 208 -28.63 -29.30 20.91
C HIS A 208 -27.91 -30.32 21.81
N SER A 209 -28.28 -31.60 21.65
CA SER A 209 -27.66 -32.69 22.40
C SER A 209 -26.17 -32.84 22.07
N PRO A 210 -25.31 -33.29 23.00
CA PRO A 210 -23.88 -33.51 22.73
C PRO A 210 -23.63 -34.43 21.51
N SER A 211 -24.51 -35.40 21.27
CA SER A 211 -24.46 -36.30 20.11
C SER A 211 -24.73 -35.58 18.79
N ASP A 212 -25.68 -34.65 18.75
CA ASP A 212 -25.99 -33.88 17.54
C ASP A 212 -24.86 -32.91 17.20
N PHE A 213 -24.26 -32.29 18.22
CA PHE A 213 -23.10 -31.41 18.03
C PHE A 213 -21.89 -32.17 17.48
N GLN A 214 -21.59 -33.35 18.02
CA GLN A 214 -20.52 -34.20 17.49
C GLN A 214 -20.78 -34.60 16.04
N ARG A 215 -22.00 -35.05 15.73
CA ARG A 215 -22.40 -35.43 14.38
C ARG A 215 -22.26 -34.24 13.42
N TYR A 216 -22.72 -33.07 13.85
CA TYR A 216 -22.63 -31.85 13.07
C TYR A 216 -21.19 -31.47 12.75
N LEU A 217 -20.31 -31.40 13.75
CA LEU A 217 -18.92 -31.06 13.54
C LEU A 217 -18.27 -31.99 12.51
N LYS A 218 -18.48 -33.31 12.63
CA LYS A 218 -17.93 -34.27 11.67
C LYS A 218 -18.44 -34.01 10.24
N LEU A 219 -19.73 -33.77 10.06
CA LEU A 219 -20.29 -33.44 8.75
C LEU A 219 -19.74 -32.12 8.20
N ARG A 220 -19.59 -31.10 9.06
CA ARG A 220 -19.03 -29.78 8.71
C ARG A 220 -17.60 -29.89 8.23
N TYR A 221 -16.75 -30.66 8.92
CA TYR A 221 -15.36 -30.89 8.52
C TYR A 221 -15.25 -31.70 7.22
N ASN A 222 -16.06 -32.74 7.04
CA ASN A 222 -16.11 -33.48 5.78
C ASN A 222 -16.54 -32.57 4.61
N PHE A 223 -17.53 -31.71 4.84
CA PHE A 223 -17.94 -30.73 3.84
C PHE A 223 -16.81 -29.75 3.51
N ALA A 224 -16.03 -29.29 4.51
CA ALA A 224 -14.82 -28.50 4.30
C ALA A 224 -13.85 -29.19 3.33
N GLU A 225 -13.60 -30.48 3.55
CA GLU A 225 -12.73 -31.29 2.69
C GLU A 225 -13.26 -31.33 1.26
N ASP A 226 -14.56 -31.59 1.10
CA ASP A 226 -15.17 -31.68 -0.23
C ASP A 226 -15.03 -30.35 -1.00
N LEU A 227 -15.16 -29.21 -0.32
CA LEU A 227 -14.94 -27.89 -0.93
C LEU A 227 -13.48 -27.64 -1.33
N ILE A 228 -12.51 -28.08 -0.50
CA ILE A 228 -11.08 -27.87 -0.74
C ILE A 228 -10.59 -28.75 -1.90
N TYR A 229 -11.00 -30.01 -1.91
CA TYR A 229 -10.53 -31.01 -2.88
C TYR A 229 -11.39 -31.07 -4.14
N GLN A 230 -12.51 -30.34 -4.19
CA GLN A 230 -13.43 -30.30 -5.33
C GLN A 230 -13.86 -31.71 -5.75
N THR A 231 -14.13 -32.57 -4.76
CA THR A 231 -14.42 -34.00 -4.96
C THR A 231 -15.79 -34.24 -5.55
N ASP A 232 -16.74 -33.34 -5.28
CA ASP A 232 -18.15 -33.48 -5.63
C ASP A 232 -18.64 -32.39 -6.58
N SER A 233 -19.73 -32.67 -7.28
CA SER A 233 -20.44 -31.67 -8.08
C SER A 233 -21.13 -30.61 -7.21
N VAL A 234 -21.35 -29.42 -7.79
CA VAL A 234 -22.02 -28.30 -7.10
C VAL A 234 -23.39 -28.69 -6.54
N ASP A 235 -24.16 -29.52 -7.26
CA ASP A 235 -25.50 -29.96 -6.82
C ASP A 235 -25.44 -30.85 -5.57
N ILE A 236 -24.49 -31.78 -5.52
CA ILE A 236 -24.28 -32.66 -4.36
C ILE A 236 -23.84 -31.82 -3.15
N LEU A 237 -22.91 -30.89 -3.36
CA LEU A 237 -22.47 -29.97 -2.31
C LEU A 237 -23.61 -29.09 -1.81
N GLN A 238 -24.50 -28.64 -2.70
CA GLN A 238 -25.66 -27.84 -2.32
C GLN A 238 -26.65 -28.64 -1.48
N GLN A 239 -26.85 -29.93 -1.76
CA GLN A 239 -27.65 -30.81 -0.92
C GLN A 239 -27.01 -30.98 0.47
N LYS A 240 -25.72 -31.34 0.54
CA LYS A 240 -24.96 -31.48 1.79
C LYS A 240 -25.02 -30.19 2.63
N TYR A 241 -24.89 -29.04 1.98
CA TYR A 241 -25.00 -27.74 2.60
C TYR A 241 -26.38 -27.49 3.24
N ARG A 242 -27.47 -27.85 2.54
CA ARG A 242 -28.84 -27.74 3.09
C ARG A 242 -29.05 -28.67 4.30
N GLU A 243 -28.51 -29.88 4.24
CA GLU A 243 -28.55 -30.83 5.36
C GLU A 243 -27.79 -30.28 6.59
N LEU A 244 -26.62 -29.66 6.38
CA LEU A 244 -25.86 -29.02 7.45
C LEU A 244 -26.62 -27.84 8.08
N LEU A 245 -27.19 -26.96 7.25
CA LEU A 245 -27.96 -25.81 7.75
C LEU A 245 -29.28 -26.20 8.42
N ALA A 246 -29.84 -27.38 8.11
CA ALA A 246 -31.00 -27.89 8.84
C ALA A 246 -30.67 -28.23 10.30
N ILE A 247 -29.41 -28.59 10.58
CA ILE A 247 -28.93 -28.86 11.95
C ILE A 247 -28.50 -27.55 12.62
N TYR A 248 -27.67 -26.75 11.96
CA TYR A 248 -27.17 -25.46 12.47
C TYR A 248 -27.35 -24.34 11.43
N PRO A 249 -28.51 -23.66 11.41
CA PRO A 249 -28.79 -22.61 10.41
C PRO A 249 -27.96 -21.33 10.62
N GLN A 250 -27.38 -21.15 11.80
CA GLN A 250 -26.62 -19.97 12.20
C GLN A 250 -25.10 -20.08 11.97
N ASP A 251 -24.62 -21.16 11.33
CA ASP A 251 -23.19 -21.31 11.04
C ASP A 251 -22.75 -20.33 9.94
N PHE A 252 -22.30 -19.16 10.38
CA PHE A 252 -21.95 -18.04 9.51
C PHE A 252 -20.76 -18.38 8.61
N GLU A 253 -19.71 -18.98 9.16
CA GLU A 253 -18.48 -19.31 8.43
C GLU A 253 -18.72 -20.38 7.36
N LEU A 254 -19.59 -21.37 7.64
CA LEU A 254 -20.02 -22.35 6.65
C LEU A 254 -20.75 -21.68 5.49
N ARG A 255 -21.70 -20.78 5.78
CA ARG A 255 -22.46 -20.04 4.76
C ARG A 255 -21.54 -19.17 3.90
N VAL A 256 -20.63 -18.42 4.51
CA VAL A 256 -19.64 -17.59 3.80
C VAL A 256 -18.73 -18.44 2.93
N THR A 257 -18.16 -19.52 3.47
CA THR A 257 -17.23 -20.40 2.74
C THR A 257 -17.91 -21.02 1.53
N PHE A 258 -19.16 -21.48 1.67
CA PHE A 258 -19.91 -22.02 0.55
C PHE A 258 -20.26 -20.97 -0.50
N ALA A 259 -20.62 -19.74 -0.09
CA ALA A 259 -20.88 -18.63 -1.01
C ALA A 259 -19.64 -18.32 -1.88
N ILE A 260 -18.46 -18.31 -1.25
CA ILE A 260 -17.18 -18.08 -1.93
C ILE A 260 -16.86 -19.22 -2.89
N TYR A 261 -17.06 -20.47 -2.45
CA TYR A 261 -16.88 -21.63 -3.32
C TYR A 261 -17.78 -21.54 -4.57
N LEU A 262 -19.07 -21.24 -4.39
CA LEU A 262 -20.01 -21.08 -5.51
C LEU A 262 -19.57 -19.97 -6.49
N TYR A 263 -19.06 -18.86 -5.97
CA TYR A 263 -18.60 -17.74 -6.80
C TYR A 263 -17.49 -18.16 -7.78
N PHE A 264 -16.52 -18.94 -7.30
CA PHE A 264 -15.36 -19.36 -8.09
C PHE A 264 -15.61 -20.61 -8.95
N ASN A 265 -16.63 -21.41 -8.63
CA ASN A 265 -16.92 -22.69 -9.32
C ASN A 265 -18.18 -22.65 -10.20
N GLY A 266 -18.53 -21.47 -10.74
CA GLY A 266 -19.59 -21.33 -11.75
C GLY A 266 -21.01 -21.09 -11.22
N GLY A 267 -21.23 -21.16 -9.90
CA GLY A 267 -22.51 -20.89 -9.25
C GLY A 267 -22.72 -19.40 -8.90
N LYS A 268 -22.42 -18.47 -9.82
CA LYS A 268 -22.38 -17.02 -9.52
C LYS A 268 -23.71 -16.45 -9.04
N ASP A 269 -24.83 -16.84 -9.63
CA ASP A 269 -26.15 -16.33 -9.22
C ASP A 269 -26.55 -16.83 -7.83
N GLN A 270 -26.28 -18.12 -7.55
CA GLN A 270 -26.53 -18.71 -6.23
C GLN A 270 -25.63 -18.09 -5.16
N SER A 271 -24.35 -17.86 -5.50
CA SER A 271 -23.42 -17.12 -4.66
C SER A 271 -23.93 -15.72 -4.37
N GLY A 272 -24.34 -14.97 -5.39
CA GLY A 272 -24.90 -13.62 -5.25
C GLY A 272 -26.08 -13.57 -4.29
N ALA A 273 -27.05 -14.49 -4.46
CA ALA A 273 -28.19 -14.59 -3.54
C ALA A 273 -27.74 -14.88 -2.10
N LEU A 274 -26.80 -15.79 -1.90
CA LEU A 274 -26.30 -16.13 -0.56
C LEU A 274 -25.52 -14.96 0.08
N LEU A 275 -24.68 -14.26 -0.69
CA LEU A 275 -23.95 -13.08 -0.24
C LEU A 275 -24.91 -11.97 0.21
N GLU A 276 -25.98 -11.71 -0.54
CA GLU A 276 -27.00 -10.71 -0.17
C GLU A 276 -27.71 -11.08 1.14
N THR A 277 -28.08 -12.35 1.33
CA THR A 277 -28.67 -12.79 2.61
C THR A 277 -27.71 -12.58 3.79
N LEU A 278 -26.43 -12.92 3.60
CA LEU A 278 -25.40 -12.76 4.64
C LEU A 278 -25.12 -11.29 4.97
N LEU A 279 -25.18 -10.41 3.97
CA LEU A 279 -25.01 -8.97 4.16
C LEU A 279 -26.24 -8.30 4.79
N ALA A 280 -27.43 -8.90 4.68
CA ALA A 280 -28.63 -8.45 5.38
C ALA A 280 -28.61 -8.85 6.87
N ASP A 281 -28.07 -10.04 7.19
CA ASP A 281 -27.93 -10.59 8.55
C ASP A 281 -26.75 -9.98 9.37
N ASP A 282 -26.18 -8.86 8.90
CA ASP A 282 -24.89 -8.28 9.34
C ASP A 282 -24.80 -7.92 10.85
N ILE A 283 -25.93 -7.77 11.54
CA ILE A 283 -25.97 -7.37 12.95
C ILE A 283 -25.44 -8.50 13.87
N GLN A 284 -25.61 -9.76 13.48
CA GLN A 284 -25.20 -10.93 14.27
C GLN A 284 -23.91 -11.59 13.78
N ALA A 285 -23.31 -11.08 12.69
CA ALA A 285 -22.14 -11.69 12.09
C ALA A 285 -20.87 -11.53 12.97
N PRO A 286 -20.10 -12.60 13.20
CA PRO A 286 -18.82 -12.50 13.90
C PRO A 286 -17.85 -11.63 13.09
N ARG A 287 -17.21 -10.66 13.73
CA ARG A 287 -16.19 -9.77 13.10
C ARG A 287 -14.83 -10.47 13.03
N ASN A 288 -14.78 -11.54 12.24
CA ASN A 288 -13.59 -12.36 12.03
C ASN A 288 -13.12 -12.33 10.56
N HIS A 289 -12.13 -13.16 10.22
CA HIS A 289 -11.56 -13.20 8.87
C HIS A 289 -12.62 -13.54 7.80
N CYS A 290 -13.60 -14.38 8.14
CA CYS A 290 -14.68 -14.76 7.23
C CYS A 290 -15.58 -13.58 6.88
N TYR A 291 -15.84 -12.69 7.84
CA TYR A 291 -16.62 -11.47 7.57
C TYR A 291 -15.90 -10.54 6.59
N ILE A 292 -14.58 -10.39 6.71
CA ILE A 292 -13.78 -9.62 5.74
C ILE A 292 -13.86 -10.26 4.35
N GLU A 293 -13.72 -11.58 4.25
CA GLU A 293 -13.82 -12.29 2.96
C GLU A 293 -15.23 -12.25 2.35
N LEU A 294 -16.28 -12.23 3.17
CA LEU A 294 -17.65 -11.97 2.73
C LEU A 294 -17.74 -10.60 2.04
N LEU A 295 -17.25 -9.54 2.70
CA LEU A 295 -17.28 -8.18 2.17
C LEU A 295 -16.50 -8.07 0.84
N LEU A 296 -15.28 -8.63 0.78
CA LEU A 296 -14.45 -8.57 -0.42
C LEU A 296 -15.03 -9.39 -1.58
N THR A 297 -15.60 -10.57 -1.30
CA THR A 297 -16.23 -11.39 -2.32
C THR A 297 -17.51 -10.73 -2.84
N ALA A 298 -18.29 -10.09 -1.97
CA ALA A 298 -19.44 -9.30 -2.38
C ALA A 298 -19.05 -8.08 -3.23
N ALA A 299 -17.99 -7.36 -2.86
CA ALA A 299 -17.43 -6.27 -3.68
C ALA A 299 -17.05 -6.76 -5.07
N GLU A 300 -16.36 -7.90 -5.17
CA GLU A 300 -15.99 -8.50 -6.44
C GLU A 300 -17.21 -8.92 -7.26
N TYR A 301 -18.19 -9.57 -6.62
CA TYR A 301 -19.44 -9.95 -7.24
C TYR A 301 -20.16 -8.73 -7.82
N TYR A 302 -20.28 -7.62 -7.07
CA TYR A 302 -20.88 -6.39 -7.55
C TYR A 302 -20.13 -5.76 -8.73
N CYS A 303 -18.79 -5.81 -8.72
CA CYS A 303 -18.01 -5.40 -9.88
C CYS A 303 -18.28 -6.29 -11.10
N SER A 304 -18.33 -7.61 -10.93
CA SER A 304 -18.53 -8.57 -12.03
C SER A 304 -19.94 -8.52 -12.62
N SER A 305 -20.95 -8.26 -11.77
CA SER A 305 -22.37 -8.16 -12.12
C SER A 305 -22.81 -6.74 -12.51
N ARG A 306 -21.87 -5.79 -12.60
CA ARG A 306 -22.11 -4.36 -12.88
C ARG A 306 -23.05 -3.66 -11.88
N GLN A 307 -23.23 -4.20 -10.67
CA GLN A 307 -24.03 -3.60 -9.58
C GLN A 307 -23.19 -2.64 -8.71
N LEU A 308 -22.45 -1.73 -9.34
CA LEU A 308 -21.45 -0.89 -8.68
C LEU A 308 -22.04 0.08 -7.64
N HIS A 309 -23.34 0.42 -7.72
CA HIS A 309 -24.04 1.26 -6.74
C HIS A 309 -24.08 0.67 -5.32
N LYS A 310 -23.83 -0.63 -5.16
CA LYS A 310 -23.78 -1.29 -3.84
C LYS A 310 -22.39 -1.21 -3.19
N LEU A 311 -21.34 -0.90 -3.95
CA LEU A 311 -19.96 -0.88 -3.46
C LEU A 311 -19.71 0.12 -2.32
N PRO A 312 -20.30 1.33 -2.29
CA PRO A 312 -20.09 2.27 -1.18
C PRO A 312 -20.49 1.71 0.18
N SER A 313 -21.55 0.90 0.26
CA SER A 313 -21.93 0.22 1.52
C SER A 313 -20.88 -0.78 1.99
N ILE A 314 -20.21 -1.47 1.07
CA ILE A 314 -19.13 -2.40 1.39
C ILE A 314 -17.91 -1.63 1.90
N ILE A 315 -17.53 -0.56 1.20
CA ILE A 315 -16.42 0.34 1.59
C ILE A 315 -16.63 0.87 3.01
N GLN A 316 -17.85 1.28 3.35
CA GLN A 316 -18.20 1.75 4.69
C GLN A 316 -18.10 0.65 5.76
N ARG A 317 -18.52 -0.58 5.45
CA ARG A 317 -18.40 -1.71 6.39
C ARG A 317 -16.94 -2.06 6.62
N THR A 318 -16.14 -2.13 5.55
CA THR A 318 -14.71 -2.42 5.63
C THR A 318 -13.92 -1.34 6.37
N SER A 319 -14.35 -0.07 6.35
CA SER A 319 -13.62 1.01 7.04
C SER A 319 -13.61 0.89 8.57
N LYS A 320 -14.48 0.04 9.13
CA LYS A 320 -14.56 -0.25 10.56
C LYS A 320 -13.68 -1.42 10.98
N GLU A 321 -13.18 -2.19 10.01
CA GLU A 321 -12.40 -3.39 10.23
C GLU A 321 -10.91 -3.12 9.98
N HIS A 322 -10.04 -3.86 10.68
CA HIS A 322 -8.62 -3.84 10.38
C HIS A 322 -8.32 -4.83 9.25
N LEU A 323 -8.07 -4.31 8.05
CA LEU A 323 -7.72 -5.12 6.89
C LEU A 323 -6.20 -5.28 6.78
N PRO A 324 -5.69 -6.51 6.59
CA PRO A 324 -4.30 -6.70 6.18
C PRO A 324 -4.06 -6.13 4.77
N ASP A 325 -2.80 -5.86 4.44
CA ASP A 325 -2.39 -5.12 3.23
C ASP A 325 -2.93 -5.75 1.93
N GLU A 326 -2.97 -7.08 1.84
CA GLU A 326 -3.50 -7.81 0.68
C GLU A 326 -5.00 -7.53 0.47
N GLN A 327 -5.79 -7.57 1.54
CA GLN A 327 -7.22 -7.28 1.49
C GLN A 327 -7.49 -5.80 1.16
N GLN A 328 -6.66 -4.88 1.67
CA GLN A 328 -6.74 -3.47 1.30
C GLN A 328 -6.50 -3.27 -0.20
N CYS A 329 -5.51 -3.96 -0.77
CA CYS A 329 -5.21 -3.90 -2.21
C CYS A 329 -6.39 -4.37 -3.06
N ARG A 330 -7.05 -5.46 -2.66
CA ARG A 330 -8.27 -5.95 -3.34
C ARG A 330 -9.38 -4.91 -3.30
N LEU A 331 -9.66 -4.33 -2.14
CA LEU A 331 -10.70 -3.33 -1.97
C LEU A 331 -10.42 -2.04 -2.76
N ALA A 332 -9.17 -1.59 -2.78
CA ALA A 332 -8.76 -0.41 -3.56
C ALA A 332 -8.98 -0.62 -5.07
N LYS A 333 -8.70 -1.82 -5.61
CA LYS A 333 -9.02 -2.16 -7.01
C LYS A 333 -10.51 -2.11 -7.31
N TYR A 334 -11.37 -2.65 -6.44
CA TYR A 334 -12.82 -2.56 -6.63
C TYR A 334 -13.32 -1.12 -6.52
N SER A 335 -12.78 -0.34 -5.57
CA SER A 335 -13.11 1.08 -5.41
C SER A 335 -12.69 1.91 -6.62
N ALA A 336 -11.52 1.63 -7.22
CA ALA A 336 -11.08 2.28 -8.45
C ALA A 336 -12.06 2.04 -9.61
N ARG A 337 -12.59 0.82 -9.75
CA ARG A 337 -13.63 0.49 -10.75
C ARG A 337 -14.90 1.31 -10.53
N TYR A 338 -15.32 1.49 -9.28
CA TYR A 338 -16.46 2.33 -8.96
C TYR A 338 -16.27 3.78 -9.41
N TYR A 339 -15.14 4.41 -9.07
CA TYR A 339 -14.85 5.78 -9.46
C TYR A 339 -14.72 5.96 -10.98
N ALA A 340 -14.12 4.98 -11.66
CA ALA A 340 -14.04 5.00 -13.12
C ALA A 340 -15.43 5.06 -13.78
N THR A 341 -16.45 4.39 -13.22
CA THR A 341 -17.83 4.48 -13.75
C THR A 341 -18.53 5.80 -13.49
N LYS A 342 -18.01 6.62 -12.58
CA LYS A 342 -18.45 8.00 -12.35
C LYS A 342 -17.66 9.02 -13.18
N TYR A 343 -16.79 8.55 -14.09
CA TYR A 343 -15.82 9.37 -14.84
C TYR A 343 -14.81 10.10 -13.94
N GLU A 344 -14.67 9.68 -12.68
CA GLU A 344 -13.68 10.19 -11.73
C GLU A 344 -12.38 9.37 -11.88
N TYR A 345 -11.76 9.45 -13.05
CA TYR A 345 -10.59 8.63 -13.38
C TYR A 345 -9.33 9.03 -12.61
N ASP A 346 -9.20 10.30 -12.22
CA ASP A 346 -8.13 10.78 -11.35
C ASP A 346 -8.12 10.05 -10.00
N ALA A 347 -9.29 9.97 -9.38
CA ALA A 347 -9.56 9.23 -8.16
C ALA A 347 -9.25 7.73 -8.32
N ALA A 348 -9.70 7.13 -9.43
CA ALA A 348 -9.43 5.72 -9.73
C ALA A 348 -7.94 5.43 -9.92
N ILE A 349 -7.21 6.30 -10.63
CA ILE A 349 -5.77 6.16 -10.88
C ILE A 349 -4.98 6.27 -9.57
N ILE A 350 -5.32 7.21 -8.69
CA ILE A 350 -4.66 7.37 -7.39
C ILE A 350 -4.77 6.07 -6.56
N LEU A 351 -5.96 5.47 -6.50
CA LEU A 351 -6.15 4.21 -5.77
C LEU A 351 -5.32 3.07 -6.36
N LEU A 352 -5.21 3.00 -7.68
CA LEU A 352 -4.39 1.97 -8.35
C LEU A 352 -2.90 2.20 -8.16
N GLU A 353 -2.46 3.46 -8.08
CA GLU A 353 -1.07 3.80 -7.76
C GLU A 353 -0.71 3.40 -6.32
N GLN A 354 -1.64 3.53 -5.37
CA GLN A 354 -1.46 3.00 -4.01
C GLN A 354 -1.33 1.47 -4.00
N VAL A 355 -2.16 0.77 -4.78
CA VAL A 355 -2.03 -0.69 -4.93
C VAL A 355 -0.66 -1.08 -5.49
N LEU A 356 -0.19 -0.36 -6.53
CA LEU A 356 1.10 -0.64 -7.15
C LEU A 356 2.30 -0.23 -6.28
N ALA A 357 2.12 0.69 -5.34
CA ALA A 357 3.14 1.01 -4.35
C ALA A 357 3.34 -0.16 -3.36
N ALA A 358 2.26 -0.76 -2.86
CA ALA A 358 2.35 -1.92 -1.96
C ALA A 358 2.65 -3.24 -2.70
N THR A 359 2.11 -3.41 -3.90
CA THR A 359 2.24 -4.62 -4.72
C THR A 359 2.68 -4.27 -6.15
N PRO A 360 3.98 -3.98 -6.36
CA PRO A 360 4.49 -3.56 -7.67
C PRO A 360 4.20 -4.54 -8.81
N HIS A 361 4.05 -5.82 -8.50
CA HIS A 361 3.80 -6.89 -9.46
C HIS A 361 2.30 -7.17 -9.73
N ASP A 362 1.36 -6.40 -9.16
CA ASP A 362 -0.08 -6.59 -9.43
C ASP A 362 -0.41 -6.20 -10.89
N TYR A 363 -0.50 -7.23 -11.74
CA TYR A 363 -0.82 -7.09 -13.16
C TYR A 363 -2.19 -6.44 -13.39
N GLN A 364 -3.18 -6.79 -12.58
CA GLN A 364 -4.54 -6.29 -12.72
C GLN A 364 -4.58 -4.77 -12.45
N ALA A 365 -3.88 -4.31 -11.41
CA ALA A 365 -3.79 -2.88 -11.10
C ALA A 365 -3.07 -2.10 -12.22
N ARG A 366 -2.01 -2.67 -12.82
CA ARG A 366 -1.31 -2.05 -13.97
C ARG A 366 -2.21 -1.91 -15.19
N LEU A 367 -2.99 -2.95 -15.49
CA LEU A 367 -3.91 -2.96 -16.62
C LEU A 367 -5.01 -1.90 -16.42
N LEU A 368 -5.69 -1.94 -15.28
CA LEU A 368 -6.75 -0.97 -14.94
C LEU A 368 -6.23 0.46 -14.96
N ARG A 369 -5.00 0.71 -14.47
CA ARG A 369 -4.40 2.05 -14.48
C ARG A 369 -4.17 2.54 -15.90
N THR A 370 -3.67 1.68 -16.78
CA THR A 370 -3.43 2.01 -18.19
C THR A 370 -4.74 2.29 -18.92
N GLU A 371 -5.75 1.45 -18.69
CA GLU A 371 -7.10 1.62 -19.23
C GLU A 371 -7.71 2.95 -18.77
N TYR A 372 -7.71 3.24 -17.48
CA TYR A 372 -8.31 4.47 -16.95
C TYR A 372 -7.55 5.72 -17.33
N ARG A 373 -6.22 5.66 -17.52
CA ARG A 373 -5.46 6.77 -18.10
C ARG A 373 -5.89 7.06 -19.55
N ARG A 374 -6.16 6.02 -20.34
CA ARG A 374 -6.65 6.16 -21.72
C ARG A 374 -8.07 6.72 -21.74
N GLU A 375 -8.98 6.18 -20.95
CA GLU A 375 -10.37 6.67 -20.89
C GLU A 375 -10.44 8.11 -20.38
N TYR A 376 -9.62 8.46 -19.38
CA TYR A 376 -9.50 9.84 -18.92
C TYR A 376 -9.05 10.78 -20.05
N TYR A 377 -8.03 10.37 -20.82
CA TYR A 377 -7.58 11.13 -21.99
C TYR A 377 -8.69 11.34 -23.03
N ILE A 378 -9.45 10.29 -23.37
CA ILE A 378 -10.56 10.36 -24.33
C ILE A 378 -11.66 11.31 -23.82
N ALA A 379 -12.06 11.16 -22.55
CA ALA A 379 -13.05 12.02 -21.92
C ALA A 379 -12.63 13.50 -21.98
N LEU A 380 -11.34 13.78 -21.84
CA LEU A 380 -10.81 15.13 -21.87
C LEU A 380 -10.66 15.70 -23.28
N GLN A 381 -10.34 14.88 -24.29
CA GLN A 381 -10.40 15.31 -25.69
C GLN A 381 -11.82 15.67 -26.13
N SER A 382 -12.83 14.97 -25.61
CA SER A 382 -14.24 15.22 -25.96
C SER A 382 -14.77 16.54 -25.41
N GLN A 383 -14.19 17.03 -24.31
CA GLN A 383 -14.42 18.38 -23.80
C GLN A 383 -13.51 19.31 -24.61
N ARG A 384 -14.05 20.20 -25.44
CA ARG A 384 -13.25 21.22 -26.15
C ARG A 384 -12.53 22.14 -25.15
N GLN A 385 -11.41 21.68 -24.62
CA GLN A 385 -10.52 22.44 -23.74
C GLN A 385 -9.60 23.30 -24.61
N ALA A 386 -9.08 24.37 -24.01
CA ALA A 386 -8.07 25.18 -24.67
C ALA A 386 -6.79 24.33 -24.91
N PRO A 387 -6.05 24.56 -26.01
CA PRO A 387 -4.92 23.70 -26.39
C PRO A 387 -3.83 23.59 -25.31
N ASP A 388 -3.61 24.64 -24.53
CA ASP A 388 -2.68 24.70 -23.40
C ASP A 388 -3.09 23.79 -22.24
N VAL A 389 -4.38 23.79 -21.87
CA VAL A 389 -4.94 22.89 -20.86
C VAL A 389 -4.84 21.43 -21.32
N GLN A 390 -5.11 21.19 -22.60
CA GLN A 390 -4.94 19.87 -23.20
C GLN A 390 -3.48 19.43 -23.14
N ALA A 391 -2.52 20.28 -23.52
CA ALA A 391 -1.10 19.97 -23.45
C ALA A 391 -0.62 19.65 -22.03
N GLU A 392 -1.01 20.45 -21.03
CA GLU A 392 -0.68 20.20 -19.61
C GLU A 392 -1.13 18.81 -19.16
N LEU A 393 -2.36 18.48 -19.51
CA LEU A 393 -3.00 17.25 -19.09
C LEU A 393 -2.36 16.02 -19.75
N VAL A 394 -2.10 16.09 -21.05
CA VAL A 394 -1.42 15.05 -21.81
C VAL A 394 0.02 14.85 -21.32
N TYR A 395 0.68 15.94 -20.92
CA TYR A 395 1.98 15.89 -20.27
C TYR A 395 1.91 15.12 -18.93
N LYS A 396 0.91 15.40 -18.08
CA LYS A 396 0.68 14.68 -16.81
C LYS A 396 0.39 13.18 -17.02
N LEU A 397 -0.15 12.80 -18.17
CA LEU A 397 -0.38 11.40 -18.57
C LEU A 397 0.86 10.71 -19.17
N SER A 398 2.01 11.38 -19.18
CA SER A 398 3.28 10.90 -19.74
C SER A 398 3.23 10.63 -21.25
N GLN A 399 2.31 11.26 -21.98
CA GLN A 399 2.15 11.11 -23.43
C GLN A 399 2.92 12.22 -24.17
N TYR A 400 4.24 12.27 -23.99
CA TYR A 400 5.07 13.41 -24.41
C TYR A 400 5.08 13.66 -25.93
N LYS A 401 5.02 12.61 -26.74
CA LYS A 401 4.92 12.76 -28.21
C LYS A 401 3.61 13.44 -28.64
N THR A 402 2.54 13.13 -27.93
CA THR A 402 1.22 13.73 -28.18
C THR A 402 1.17 15.20 -27.75
N VAL A 403 1.90 15.58 -26.71
CA VAL A 403 2.09 17.01 -26.36
C VAL A 403 2.69 17.76 -27.54
N ILE A 404 3.74 17.21 -28.15
CA ILE A 404 4.40 17.84 -29.32
C ILE A 404 3.42 17.94 -30.50
N ALA A 405 2.68 16.87 -30.80
CA ALA A 405 1.68 16.90 -31.87
C ALA A 405 0.60 17.98 -31.67
N ILE A 406 0.14 18.19 -30.42
CA ILE A 406 -0.80 19.28 -30.10
C ILE A 406 -0.17 20.65 -30.39
N PHE A 407 1.11 20.83 -30.09
CA PHE A 407 1.81 22.08 -30.40
C PHE A 407 1.99 22.31 -31.90
N GLU A 408 2.19 21.24 -32.67
CA GLU A 408 2.25 21.29 -34.14
C GLU A 408 0.89 21.63 -34.74
N ASP A 409 -0.19 20.98 -34.28
CA ASP A 409 -1.56 21.20 -34.76
C ASP A 409 -2.08 22.61 -34.46
N TYR A 410 -1.62 23.23 -33.36
CA TYR A 410 -2.02 24.55 -32.89
C TYR A 410 -0.85 25.55 -32.86
N ALA A 411 0.05 25.47 -33.84
CA ALA A 411 1.27 26.29 -33.88
C ALA A 411 1.02 27.80 -33.74
N ASP A 412 0.00 28.33 -34.43
CA ASP A 412 -0.36 29.76 -34.38
C ASP A 412 -0.78 30.20 -32.98
N PHE A 413 -1.56 29.38 -32.27
CA PHE A 413 -1.99 29.65 -30.90
C PHE A 413 -0.78 29.65 -29.95
N PHE A 414 0.08 28.63 -30.05
CA PHE A 414 1.20 28.49 -29.15
C PHE A 414 2.32 29.50 -29.40
N ALA A 415 2.50 29.97 -30.65
CA ALA A 415 3.46 31.00 -31.02
C ALA A 415 3.32 32.28 -30.16
N THR A 416 2.09 32.59 -29.75
CA THR A 416 1.75 33.73 -28.88
C THR A 416 1.30 33.32 -27.48
N SER A 417 1.77 32.18 -26.98
CA SER A 417 1.46 31.68 -25.63
C SER A 417 2.72 31.58 -24.77
N ASP A 418 2.52 31.60 -23.45
CA ASP A 418 3.53 31.30 -22.45
C ASP A 418 3.56 29.82 -22.04
N CYS A 419 2.90 28.93 -22.78
CA CYS A 419 2.79 27.52 -22.43
C CYS A 419 4.14 26.78 -22.58
N ILE A 420 4.69 26.28 -21.47
CA ILE A 420 6.02 25.65 -21.41
C ILE A 420 6.02 24.12 -21.65
N PHE A 421 4.84 23.48 -21.75
CA PHE A 421 4.75 22.01 -21.74
C PHE A 421 5.42 21.32 -22.93
N CYS A 422 5.57 21.99 -24.08
CA CYS A 422 6.34 21.46 -25.20
C CYS A 422 7.83 21.33 -24.86
N ALA A 423 8.43 22.36 -24.26
CA ALA A 423 9.81 22.28 -23.77
C ALA A 423 9.98 21.15 -22.74
N LEU A 424 9.03 21.01 -21.82
CA LEU A 424 9.06 19.91 -20.85
C LEU A 424 8.92 18.53 -21.51
N ALA A 425 8.10 18.40 -22.55
CA ALA A 425 7.95 17.17 -23.31
C ALA A 425 9.24 16.83 -24.08
N PHE A 426 9.91 17.82 -24.69
CA PHE A 426 11.22 17.65 -25.31
C PHE A 426 12.26 17.17 -24.31
N HIS A 427 12.30 17.77 -23.11
CA HIS A 427 13.18 17.31 -22.03
C HIS A 427 12.93 15.83 -21.69
N LYS A 428 11.66 15.41 -21.54
CA LYS A 428 11.31 14.01 -21.25
C LYS A 428 11.59 13.03 -22.40
N LEU A 429 11.84 13.54 -23.61
CA LEU A 429 12.23 12.76 -24.79
C LEU A 429 13.72 12.94 -25.13
N ASP A 430 14.50 13.55 -24.24
CA ASP A 430 15.92 13.86 -24.39
C ASP A 430 16.27 14.72 -25.64
N ARG A 431 15.35 15.59 -26.07
CA ARG A 431 15.49 16.52 -27.21
C ARG A 431 15.89 17.91 -26.73
N TYR A 432 17.08 18.04 -26.14
CA TYR A 432 17.49 19.24 -25.39
C TYR A 432 17.71 20.51 -26.25
N GLU A 433 18.17 20.39 -27.50
CA GLU A 433 18.33 21.55 -28.38
C GLU A 433 16.97 22.20 -28.68
N GLU A 434 15.97 21.37 -28.93
CA GLU A 434 14.59 21.80 -29.18
C GLU A 434 13.94 22.35 -27.92
N MET A 435 14.18 21.70 -26.77
CA MET A 435 13.80 22.25 -25.47
C MET A 435 14.36 23.67 -25.28
N ASN A 436 15.67 23.88 -25.48
CA ASN A 436 16.31 25.19 -25.29
C ASN A 436 15.74 26.25 -26.24
N THR A 437 15.49 25.87 -27.49
CA THR A 437 14.85 26.74 -28.47
C THR A 437 13.46 27.17 -28.02
N GLU A 438 12.66 26.22 -27.52
CA GLU A 438 11.29 26.46 -27.08
C GLU A 438 11.24 27.26 -25.76
N VAL A 439 12.14 27.01 -24.82
CA VAL A 439 12.33 27.85 -23.62
C VAL A 439 12.64 29.29 -24.04
N GLY A 440 13.58 29.48 -24.97
CA GLY A 440 13.92 30.80 -25.49
C GLY A 440 12.72 31.51 -26.13
N ARG A 441 11.91 30.79 -26.91
CA ARG A 441 10.67 31.30 -27.51
C ARG A 441 9.70 31.79 -26.43
N VAL A 442 9.31 30.90 -25.51
CA VAL A 442 8.34 31.19 -24.44
C VAL A 442 8.77 32.39 -23.61
N PHE A 443 10.00 32.39 -23.10
CA PHE A 443 10.47 33.48 -22.24
C PHE A 443 10.67 34.79 -23.01
N SER A 444 11.01 34.75 -24.30
CA SER A 444 11.05 35.97 -25.13
C SER A 444 9.66 36.59 -25.32
N PHE A 445 8.62 35.77 -25.49
CA PHE A 445 7.24 36.21 -25.56
C PHE A 445 6.79 36.82 -24.23
N MET A 446 7.09 36.16 -23.11
CA MET A 446 6.75 36.67 -21.78
C MET A 446 7.42 38.02 -21.50
N GLN A 447 8.71 38.17 -21.82
CA GLN A 447 9.43 39.43 -21.67
C GLN A 447 8.83 40.56 -22.51
N LYS A 448 8.49 40.30 -23.78
CA LYS A 448 7.86 41.30 -24.66
C LYS A 448 6.51 41.79 -24.13
N ASN A 449 5.78 40.93 -23.43
CA ASN A 449 4.43 41.22 -22.94
C ASN A 449 4.38 41.52 -21.44
N ASN A 450 5.52 41.68 -20.76
CA ASN A 450 5.61 41.87 -19.30
C ASN A 450 4.84 40.80 -18.48
N ILE A 451 4.83 39.55 -18.96
CA ILE A 451 4.22 38.41 -18.25
C ILE A 451 5.22 37.88 -17.23
N ARG A 452 4.74 37.62 -16.00
CA ARG A 452 5.56 37.08 -14.91
C ARG A 452 6.06 35.68 -15.23
N ALA A 453 7.37 35.47 -15.15
CA ALA A 453 8.04 34.21 -15.50
C ALA A 453 7.94 33.13 -14.41
N TYR A 454 7.55 33.54 -13.19
CA TYR A 454 7.52 32.74 -11.99
C TYR A 454 7.00 31.30 -12.15
N GLU A 455 5.78 31.10 -12.68
CA GLU A 455 5.16 29.77 -12.79
C GLU A 455 5.90 28.85 -13.78
N ASN A 456 6.39 29.38 -14.89
CA ASN A 456 7.12 28.58 -15.88
C ASN A 456 8.50 28.19 -15.38
N VAL A 457 9.18 29.10 -14.68
CA VAL A 457 10.44 28.79 -14.02
C VAL A 457 10.24 27.71 -12.96
N LYS A 458 9.18 27.83 -12.15
CA LYS A 458 8.80 26.79 -11.18
C LYS A 458 8.61 25.44 -11.86
N LYS A 459 7.83 25.37 -12.95
CA LYS A 459 7.61 24.14 -13.73
C LYS A 459 8.92 23.54 -14.28
N LEU A 460 9.84 24.35 -14.79
CA LEU A 460 11.16 23.90 -15.27
C LEU A 460 12.01 23.29 -14.14
N CYS A 461 12.03 23.93 -12.97
CA CYS A 461 12.72 23.41 -11.79
C CYS A 461 12.08 22.10 -11.29
N VAL A 462 10.74 22.06 -11.24
CA VAL A 462 9.96 20.90 -10.82
C VAL A 462 10.20 19.70 -11.73
N ALA A 463 10.28 19.93 -13.05
CA ALA A 463 10.45 18.87 -14.03
C ALA A 463 11.90 18.40 -14.24
N GLU A 464 12.86 18.95 -13.48
CA GLU A 464 14.32 18.80 -13.65
C GLU A 464 14.90 19.46 -14.92
N ALA A 465 14.04 19.96 -15.81
CA ALA A 465 14.44 20.54 -17.10
C ALA A 465 15.39 21.74 -16.96
N VAL A 466 15.32 22.48 -15.85
CA VAL A 466 16.19 23.64 -15.61
C VAL A 466 17.69 23.32 -15.65
N PHE A 467 18.09 22.08 -15.35
CA PHE A 467 19.50 21.67 -15.32
C PHE A 467 20.09 21.41 -16.70
N ASP A 468 19.24 21.15 -17.70
CA ASP A 468 19.66 20.87 -19.08
C ASP A 468 19.49 22.09 -20.00
N ILE A 469 19.10 23.24 -19.42
CA ILE A 469 19.05 24.51 -20.14
C ILE A 469 20.47 25.03 -20.33
N ASP A 470 20.83 25.39 -21.56
CA ASP A 470 22.15 25.91 -21.85
C ASP A 470 22.40 27.25 -21.11
N LYS A 471 23.66 27.47 -20.72
CA LYS A 471 24.05 28.63 -19.90
C LYS A 471 23.62 29.96 -20.52
N LYS A 472 23.69 30.10 -21.86
CA LYS A 472 23.36 31.33 -22.56
C LYS A 472 21.86 31.60 -22.52
N THR A 473 21.02 30.59 -22.74
CA THR A 473 19.56 30.67 -22.62
C THR A 473 19.16 30.99 -21.18
N PHE A 474 19.77 30.31 -20.21
CA PHE A 474 19.53 30.54 -18.80
C PHE A 474 19.85 31.99 -18.39
N GLU A 475 21.05 32.48 -18.71
CA GLU A 475 21.49 33.85 -18.39
C GLU A 475 20.69 34.94 -19.10
N LYS A 476 20.22 34.67 -20.32
CA LYS A 476 19.49 35.68 -21.11
C LYS A 476 18.03 35.82 -20.66
N TYR A 477 17.39 34.70 -20.33
CA TYR A 477 15.94 34.64 -20.19
C TYR A 477 15.47 34.40 -18.76
N ILE A 478 16.17 33.57 -17.99
CA ILE A 478 15.69 33.07 -16.70
C ILE A 478 16.19 33.95 -15.54
N THR A 479 17.44 34.40 -15.58
CA THR A 479 18.03 35.24 -14.50
C THR A 479 17.33 36.59 -14.32
N ARG A 480 16.73 37.16 -15.37
CA ARG A 480 15.95 38.42 -15.26
C ARG A 480 14.68 38.27 -14.42
N GLY A 481 14.16 37.05 -14.26
CA GLY A 481 13.00 36.74 -13.42
C GLY A 481 13.32 36.59 -11.93
N LEU A 482 14.58 36.68 -11.51
CA LEU A 482 15.00 36.52 -10.10
C LEU A 482 14.30 37.49 -9.14
N GLY A 483 13.98 38.70 -9.59
CA GLY A 483 13.23 39.67 -8.80
C GLY A 483 11.86 39.16 -8.36
N GLU A 484 11.22 38.26 -9.12
CA GLU A 484 9.94 37.66 -8.74
C GLU A 484 10.08 36.64 -7.60
N PHE A 485 11.26 36.02 -7.47
CA PHE A 485 11.62 35.11 -6.39
C PHE A 485 12.20 35.83 -5.17
N SER A 486 12.17 37.17 -5.12
CA SER A 486 12.66 37.94 -3.98
C SER A 486 11.61 38.16 -2.88
N ASN A 487 10.36 37.70 -3.09
CA ASN A 487 9.27 37.85 -2.12
C ASN A 487 9.14 36.59 -1.22
N PRO A 488 9.48 36.68 0.08
CA PRO A 488 9.53 35.53 1.00
C PRO A 488 8.14 35.01 1.44
N ASN A 489 7.03 35.63 1.01
CA ASN A 489 5.68 35.25 1.46
C ASN A 489 5.10 33.98 0.79
N ILE A 490 5.81 33.31 -0.13
CA ILE A 490 5.29 32.13 -0.82
C ILE A 490 5.75 30.86 -0.12
N MET A 491 4.84 30.17 0.59
CA MET A 491 5.15 29.11 1.57
C MET A 491 5.29 27.67 1.01
N ASP A 492 5.59 27.45 -0.27
CA ASP A 492 5.76 26.08 -0.82
C ASP A 492 7.23 25.73 -1.14
N ILE A 493 7.58 24.45 -0.99
CA ILE A 493 8.96 23.94 -1.14
C ILE A 493 9.48 24.12 -2.56
N GLU A 494 8.61 23.91 -3.54
CA GLU A 494 8.94 23.99 -4.96
C GLU A 494 9.45 25.39 -5.32
N THR A 495 8.82 26.43 -4.77
CA THR A 495 9.23 27.82 -4.96
C THR A 495 10.57 28.13 -4.32
N HIS A 496 10.77 27.70 -3.07
CA HIS A 496 12.02 27.93 -2.37
C HIS A 496 13.19 27.19 -3.01
N LEU A 497 12.94 25.96 -3.49
CA LEU A 497 13.93 25.20 -4.24
C LEU A 497 14.22 25.83 -5.60
N ALA A 498 13.18 26.26 -6.32
CA ALA A 498 13.35 26.99 -7.58
C ALA A 498 14.20 28.25 -7.37
N ALA A 499 13.89 29.08 -6.37
CA ALA A 499 14.69 30.24 -6.00
C ALA A 499 16.16 29.86 -5.74
N CYS A 500 16.41 28.83 -4.93
CA CYS A 500 17.76 28.37 -4.62
C CYS A 500 18.55 27.93 -5.89
N ILE A 501 17.93 27.13 -6.77
CA ILE A 501 18.56 26.70 -8.03
C ILE A 501 18.89 27.91 -8.91
N LEU A 502 17.99 28.89 -8.97
CA LEU A 502 18.17 30.09 -9.79
C LEU A 502 19.33 30.94 -9.29
N PHE A 503 19.35 31.31 -8.00
CA PHE A 503 20.41 32.13 -7.42
C PHE A 503 21.77 31.42 -7.42
N LYS A 504 21.80 30.09 -7.37
CA LYS A 504 23.05 29.33 -7.45
C LYS A 504 23.68 29.35 -8.85
N ASN A 505 22.86 29.38 -9.90
CA ASN A 505 23.28 29.26 -11.30
C ASN A 505 23.50 30.61 -12.01
N THR A 506 23.38 31.74 -11.31
CA THR A 506 23.71 33.06 -11.85
C THR A 506 25.22 33.26 -11.93
N SER A 507 25.69 33.85 -13.02
CA SER A 507 27.12 34.13 -13.24
C SER A 507 27.65 35.30 -12.41
N THR A 508 26.80 36.26 -12.04
CA THR A 508 27.16 37.43 -11.21
C THR A 508 26.44 37.34 -9.87
N ARG A 509 27.03 36.67 -8.90
CA ARG A 509 26.47 36.51 -7.55
C ARG A 509 26.85 37.70 -6.68
N THR A 510 25.86 38.49 -6.25
CA THR A 510 26.07 39.51 -5.22
C THR A 510 26.02 38.88 -3.83
N GLN A 511 26.54 39.58 -2.80
CA GLN A 511 26.43 39.13 -1.42
C GLN A 511 24.96 38.91 -0.99
N GLN A 512 24.06 39.80 -1.46
CA GLN A 512 22.62 39.69 -1.24
C GLN A 512 22.05 38.40 -1.86
N ASP A 513 22.50 38.01 -3.05
CA ASP A 513 22.05 36.77 -3.71
C ASP A 513 22.45 35.53 -2.92
N ILE A 514 23.65 35.54 -2.32
CA ILE A 514 24.15 34.45 -1.47
C ILE A 514 23.30 34.33 -0.21
N GLU A 515 23.02 35.44 0.48
CA GLU A 515 22.19 35.46 1.69
C GLU A 515 20.75 35.02 1.38
N THR A 516 20.22 35.45 0.24
CA THR A 516 18.90 35.07 -0.24
C THR A 516 18.83 33.58 -0.60
N GLU A 517 19.86 33.04 -1.28
CA GLU A 517 19.98 31.59 -1.54
C GLU A 517 19.99 30.79 -0.24
N ILE A 518 20.77 31.21 0.76
CA ILE A 518 20.86 30.53 2.06
C ILE A 518 19.50 30.51 2.75
N PHE A 519 18.80 31.65 2.79
CA PHE A 519 17.45 31.75 3.35
C PHE A 519 16.48 30.80 2.65
N TYR A 520 16.45 30.81 1.31
CA TYR A 520 15.57 29.94 0.53
C TYR A 520 15.92 28.47 0.72
N LEU A 521 17.19 28.13 0.82
CA LEU A 521 17.64 26.76 1.07
C LEU A 521 17.20 26.28 2.46
N ASP A 522 17.33 27.11 3.50
CA ASP A 522 16.91 26.77 4.85
C ASP A 522 15.39 26.61 4.96
N SER A 523 14.63 27.45 4.26
CA SER A 523 13.18 27.32 4.19
C SER A 523 12.74 26.09 3.39
N ALA A 524 13.39 25.78 2.26
CA ALA A 524 13.15 24.57 1.49
C ALA A 524 13.37 23.30 2.33
N LEU A 525 14.41 23.29 3.17
CA LEU A 525 14.65 22.22 4.14
C LEU A 525 13.57 22.15 5.22
N TYR A 526 13.18 23.29 5.80
CA TYR A 526 12.14 23.34 6.83
C TYR A 526 10.83 22.74 6.33
N PHE A 527 10.32 23.26 5.20
CA PHE A 527 9.09 22.73 4.63
C PHE A 527 9.28 21.31 4.11
N GLY A 528 10.42 20.98 3.48
CA GLY A 528 10.77 19.64 3.01
C GLY A 528 10.67 18.59 4.11
N ARG A 529 11.20 18.89 5.30
CA ARG A 529 11.08 18.02 6.48
C ARG A 529 9.64 17.86 6.95
N ILE A 530 8.86 18.94 6.98
CA ILE A 530 7.44 18.88 7.35
C ILE A 530 6.68 18.01 6.36
N ALA A 531 6.88 18.26 5.07
CA ALA A 531 6.16 17.58 4.01
C ALA A 531 6.58 16.10 3.93
N TYR A 532 7.87 15.79 4.11
CA TYR A 532 8.35 14.42 4.25
C TYR A 532 7.78 13.72 5.48
N LYS A 533 7.62 14.42 6.62
CA LYS A 533 6.91 13.85 7.80
C LYS A 533 5.44 13.55 7.52
N ILE A 534 4.80 14.35 6.67
CA ILE A 534 3.38 14.19 6.33
C ILE A 534 3.17 13.07 5.30
N ASN A 535 4.03 13.00 4.28
CA ASN A 535 3.95 12.01 3.22
C ASN A 535 5.35 11.62 2.73
N GLN A 536 5.79 10.43 3.11
CA GLN A 536 7.13 9.91 2.83
C GLN A 536 7.25 9.27 1.45
N ASP A 537 6.13 9.06 0.76
CA ASP A 537 6.07 8.41 -0.55
C ASP A 537 5.73 9.40 -1.66
N HIS A 538 5.66 10.70 -1.32
CA HIS A 538 5.40 11.74 -2.31
C HIS A 538 6.62 11.92 -3.22
N ASN A 539 6.56 11.29 -4.38
CA ASN A 539 7.64 11.23 -5.37
C ASN A 539 8.35 12.58 -5.60
N LEU A 540 7.65 13.58 -6.15
CA LEU A 540 8.25 14.87 -6.51
C LEU A 540 8.83 15.64 -5.31
N LEU A 541 8.06 15.71 -4.22
CA LEU A 541 8.46 16.31 -2.96
C LEU A 541 9.72 15.68 -2.37
N ASN A 542 9.85 14.35 -2.44
CA ASN A 542 11.02 13.62 -1.97
C ASN A 542 12.27 14.03 -2.76
N PHE A 543 12.17 14.15 -4.09
CA PHE A 543 13.27 14.66 -4.89
C PHE A 543 13.66 16.08 -4.49
N HIS A 544 12.69 16.98 -4.32
CA HIS A 544 12.94 18.36 -3.94
C HIS A 544 13.57 18.49 -2.55
N PHE A 545 13.04 17.76 -1.58
CA PHE A 545 13.58 17.72 -0.22
C PHE A 545 15.00 17.16 -0.21
N SER A 546 15.23 16.01 -0.84
CA SER A 546 16.58 15.46 -0.95
C SER A 546 17.54 16.35 -1.72
N HIS A 547 17.06 17.09 -2.72
CA HIS A 547 17.88 18.05 -3.43
C HIS A 547 18.31 19.19 -2.50
N ALA A 548 17.40 19.75 -1.71
CA ALA A 548 17.74 20.74 -0.70
C ALA A 548 18.75 20.19 0.32
N CYS A 549 18.56 18.97 0.80
CA CYS A 549 19.52 18.30 1.69
C CYS A 549 20.90 18.15 1.03
N TYR A 550 20.94 17.72 -0.23
CA TYR A 550 22.18 17.63 -1.02
C TYR A 550 22.89 18.98 -1.14
N LEU A 551 22.15 20.06 -1.46
CA LEU A 551 22.71 21.41 -1.57
C LEU A 551 23.27 21.93 -0.25
N LYS A 552 22.63 21.60 0.89
CA LYS A 552 23.10 21.92 2.23
C LYS A 552 24.15 20.92 2.76
N LYS A 553 24.59 19.96 1.95
CA LYS A 553 25.53 18.89 2.33
C LYS A 553 25.03 17.98 3.47
N GLN A 554 23.72 17.92 3.68
CA GLN A 554 23.06 16.99 4.62
C GLN A 554 22.85 15.63 3.93
N TYR A 555 23.95 14.99 3.50
CA TYR A 555 23.91 13.82 2.64
C TYR A 555 23.15 12.64 3.25
N ARG A 556 23.33 12.40 4.55
CA ARG A 556 22.62 11.32 5.27
C ARG A 556 21.10 11.50 5.25
N GLU A 557 20.62 12.73 5.37
CA GLU A 557 19.18 13.05 5.35
C GLU A 557 18.61 12.94 3.92
N ALA A 558 19.43 13.21 2.90
CA ALA A 558 19.03 13.14 1.49
C ALA A 558 18.81 11.71 0.97
N ILE A 559 19.44 10.68 1.56
CA ILE A 559 19.46 9.30 1.04
C ILE A 559 18.04 8.71 0.95
N ALA A 560 17.30 8.65 2.06
CA ALA A 560 16.03 7.94 2.11
C ALA A 560 14.95 8.53 1.16
N PRO A 561 14.76 9.86 1.06
CA PRO A 561 13.83 10.40 0.08
C PRO A 561 14.32 10.24 -1.37
N LEU A 562 15.65 10.22 -1.63
CA LEU A 562 16.18 9.94 -2.99
C LEU A 562 15.93 8.48 -3.40
N GLU A 563 16.12 7.54 -2.48
CA GLU A 563 15.80 6.13 -2.71
C GLU A 563 14.30 5.97 -3.03
N SER A 564 13.43 6.62 -2.25
CA SER A 564 11.98 6.63 -2.48
C SER A 564 11.62 7.22 -3.85
N TYR A 565 12.25 8.33 -4.25
CA TYR A 565 12.06 8.94 -5.58
C TYR A 565 12.43 7.98 -6.74
N LEU A 566 13.55 7.29 -6.60
CA LEU A 566 14.06 6.38 -7.63
C LEU A 566 13.23 5.12 -7.81
N LEU A 567 12.33 4.77 -6.88
CA LEU A 567 11.39 3.66 -7.06
C LEU A 567 10.48 3.87 -8.29
N ASN A 568 10.09 5.12 -8.55
CA ASN A 568 9.20 5.48 -9.65
C ASN A 568 9.93 6.16 -10.81
N ASN A 569 11.15 6.65 -10.59
CA ASN A 569 11.98 7.35 -11.58
C ASN A 569 13.36 6.70 -11.73
N TYR A 570 13.40 5.39 -11.94
CA TYR A 570 14.63 4.59 -11.95
C TYR A 570 15.68 5.04 -12.99
N SER A 571 15.27 5.80 -14.00
CA SER A 571 16.12 6.36 -15.06
C SER A 571 16.47 7.84 -14.87
N SER A 572 16.15 8.47 -13.73
CA SER A 572 16.57 9.85 -13.47
C SER A 572 18.08 9.91 -13.22
N PHE A 573 18.82 10.44 -14.20
CA PHE A 573 20.26 10.64 -14.12
C PHE A 573 20.66 11.44 -12.86
N ILE A 574 19.99 12.57 -12.64
CA ILE A 574 20.31 13.51 -11.56
C ILE A 574 20.11 12.86 -10.19
N ALA A 575 19.01 12.11 -10.01
CA ALA A 575 18.76 11.43 -8.76
C ALA A 575 19.76 10.29 -8.51
N LEU A 576 20.12 9.51 -9.54
CA LEU A 576 21.16 8.47 -9.42
C LEU A 576 22.52 9.06 -9.09
N PHE A 577 22.94 10.11 -9.78
CA PHE A 577 24.20 10.80 -9.53
C PHE A 577 24.27 11.35 -8.10
N ARG A 578 23.22 12.07 -7.66
CA ARG A 578 23.16 12.65 -6.31
C ARG A 578 23.09 11.59 -5.23
N LEU A 579 22.35 10.51 -5.43
CA LEU A 579 22.32 9.40 -4.48
C LEU A 579 23.70 8.72 -4.37
N GLY A 580 24.38 8.50 -5.50
CA GLY A 580 25.76 8.01 -5.52
C GLY A 580 26.71 8.92 -4.74
N TYR A 581 26.58 10.23 -4.93
CA TYR A 581 27.36 11.22 -4.18
C TYR A 581 27.01 11.23 -2.67
N CYS A 582 25.72 11.14 -2.32
CA CYS A 582 25.31 11.05 -0.92
C CYS A 582 25.86 9.80 -0.22
N TYR A 583 25.87 8.65 -0.91
CA TYR A 583 26.51 7.45 -0.39
C TYR A 583 28.03 7.60 -0.27
N LEU A 584 28.67 8.23 -1.25
CA LEU A 584 30.11 8.50 -1.22
C LEU A 584 30.50 9.29 0.03
N GLU A 585 29.81 10.39 0.29
CA GLU A 585 30.06 11.25 1.47
C GLU A 585 29.68 10.58 2.79
N CYS A 586 28.87 9.52 2.74
CA CYS A 586 28.57 8.66 3.89
C CYS A 586 29.46 7.41 3.95
N GLU A 587 30.54 7.36 3.16
CA GLU A 587 31.51 6.25 3.07
C GLU A 587 30.89 4.88 2.70
N LYS A 588 29.72 4.90 2.07
CA LYS A 588 29.01 3.71 1.59
C LYS A 588 29.45 3.37 0.17
N TYR A 589 30.72 2.99 0.02
CA TYR A 589 31.39 2.88 -1.28
C TYR A 589 30.71 1.92 -2.28
N GLU A 590 30.28 0.74 -1.85
CA GLU A 590 29.61 -0.24 -2.72
C GLU A 590 28.29 0.32 -3.30
N GLN A 591 27.49 0.95 -2.45
CA GLN A 591 26.22 1.56 -2.87
C GLN A 591 26.49 2.78 -3.78
N ALA A 592 27.52 3.56 -3.49
CA ALA A 592 27.93 4.69 -4.32
C ALA A 592 28.34 4.24 -5.73
N ILE A 593 29.15 3.18 -5.84
CA ILE A 593 29.56 2.59 -7.11
C ILE A 593 28.34 2.16 -7.93
N ASP A 594 27.42 1.37 -7.34
CA ASP A 594 26.20 0.93 -8.04
C ASP A 594 25.39 2.11 -8.63
N ARG A 595 25.21 3.18 -7.85
CA ARG A 595 24.47 4.36 -8.33
C ARG A 595 25.23 5.15 -9.38
N PHE A 596 26.54 5.32 -9.23
CA PHE A 596 27.36 6.00 -10.22
C PHE A 596 27.47 5.24 -11.54
N GLU A 597 27.58 3.91 -11.51
CA GLU A 597 27.55 3.08 -12.72
C GLU A 597 26.20 3.18 -13.44
N LYS A 598 25.09 3.14 -12.69
CA LYS A 598 23.75 3.37 -13.25
C LYS A 598 23.62 4.78 -13.84
N ALA A 599 24.14 5.80 -13.16
CA ALA A 599 24.16 7.16 -13.68
C ALA A 599 25.03 7.25 -14.95
N LEU A 600 26.17 6.56 -15.00
CA LEU A 600 27.10 6.57 -16.14
C LEU A 600 26.46 5.98 -17.40
N ARG A 601 25.64 4.93 -17.25
CA ARG A 601 24.87 4.34 -18.37
C ARG A 601 23.89 5.32 -18.99
N ILE A 602 23.44 6.32 -18.23
CA ILE A 602 22.49 7.35 -18.67
C ILE A 602 23.21 8.64 -19.09
N ALA A 603 24.38 8.92 -18.49
CA ALA A 603 25.17 10.12 -18.73
C ALA A 603 25.49 10.28 -20.23
N ARG A 604 25.08 11.40 -20.83
CA ARG A 604 25.38 11.74 -22.24
C ARG A 604 26.45 12.81 -22.36
N ASP A 605 26.40 13.82 -21.49
CA ASP A 605 27.41 14.89 -21.45
C ASP A 605 28.76 14.34 -20.95
N ALA A 606 29.82 14.65 -21.69
CA ALA A 606 31.17 14.29 -21.30
C ALA A 606 31.61 15.02 -20.02
N ALA A 607 31.05 16.19 -19.68
CA ALA A 607 31.28 16.83 -18.37
C ALA A 607 30.69 16.01 -17.21
N TRP A 608 29.48 15.48 -17.37
CA TRP A 608 28.84 14.60 -16.39
C TRP A 608 29.58 13.26 -16.27
N ARG A 609 29.94 12.63 -17.40
CA ARG A 609 30.75 11.39 -17.41
C ARG A 609 32.09 11.59 -16.70
N LYS A 610 32.80 12.67 -17.02
CA LYS A 610 34.05 13.05 -16.36
C LYS A 610 33.86 13.23 -14.86
N SER A 611 32.77 13.86 -14.42
CA SER A 611 32.45 14.01 -13.00
C SER A 611 32.21 12.67 -12.31
N ILE A 612 31.50 11.74 -12.97
CA ILE A 612 31.28 10.38 -12.46
C ILE A 612 32.59 9.61 -12.38
N PHE A 613 33.42 9.64 -13.41
CA PHE A 613 34.73 8.97 -13.41
C PHE A 613 35.64 9.51 -12.30
N LYS A 614 35.62 10.82 -12.03
CA LYS A 614 36.35 11.39 -10.89
C LYS A 614 35.89 10.81 -9.54
N ASN A 615 34.58 10.68 -9.34
CA ASN A 615 34.02 10.11 -8.12
C ASN A 615 34.32 8.61 -8.00
N LEU A 616 34.15 7.83 -9.08
CA LEU A 616 34.47 6.40 -9.11
C LEU A 616 35.97 6.16 -8.85
N ARG A 617 36.85 6.92 -9.51
CA ARG A 617 38.29 6.89 -9.26
C ARG A 617 38.61 7.15 -7.80
N TYR A 618 38.03 8.19 -7.22
CA TYR A 618 38.23 8.51 -5.81
C TYR A 618 37.79 7.36 -4.90
N ILE A 619 36.62 6.75 -5.15
CA ILE A 619 36.16 5.58 -4.40
C ILE A 619 37.15 4.41 -4.51
N TYR A 620 37.59 4.06 -5.72
CA TYR A 620 38.53 2.96 -5.91
C TYR A 620 39.92 3.24 -5.34
N THR A 621 40.32 4.51 -5.22
CA THR A 621 41.51 4.91 -4.45
C THR A 621 41.33 4.60 -2.97
N GLN A 622 40.18 4.91 -2.37
CA GLN A 622 39.89 4.56 -0.97
C GLN A 622 39.85 3.04 -0.74
N LEU A 623 39.34 2.29 -1.73
CA LEU A 623 39.31 0.82 -1.71
C LEU A 623 40.66 0.16 -2.06
N LYS A 624 41.71 0.95 -2.37
CA LYS A 624 43.04 0.47 -2.77
C LYS A 624 43.05 -0.46 -3.99
N ASN A 625 42.12 -0.26 -4.92
CA ASN A 625 42.08 -1.01 -6.18
C ASN A 625 42.80 -0.21 -7.28
N SER A 626 44.08 -0.50 -7.51
CA SER A 626 44.92 0.24 -8.47
C SER A 626 44.45 0.07 -9.93
N GLU A 627 43.99 -1.12 -10.31
CA GLU A 627 43.53 -1.42 -11.67
C GLU A 627 42.37 -0.50 -12.08
N LYS A 628 41.35 -0.39 -11.23
CA LYS A 628 40.19 0.49 -11.47
C LYS A 628 40.55 1.97 -11.41
N VAL A 629 41.53 2.36 -10.60
CA VAL A 629 42.01 3.75 -10.54
C VAL A 629 42.67 4.17 -11.85
N ASP A 630 43.50 3.30 -12.43
CA ASP A 630 44.16 3.55 -13.71
C ASP A 630 43.14 3.58 -14.85
N GLU A 631 42.17 2.65 -14.86
CA GLU A 631 41.06 2.62 -15.82
C GLU A 631 40.31 3.97 -15.85
N TYR A 632 39.80 4.45 -14.71
CA TYR A 632 39.05 5.71 -14.68
C TYR A 632 39.93 6.95 -14.90
N SER A 633 41.24 6.89 -14.61
CA SER A 633 42.17 7.98 -14.94
C SER A 633 42.33 8.12 -16.45
N ASN A 634 42.50 6.99 -17.16
CA ASN A 634 42.58 6.97 -18.61
C ASN A 634 41.28 7.49 -19.26
N GLU A 635 40.11 7.11 -18.72
CA GLU A 635 38.82 7.61 -19.21
C GLU A 635 38.69 9.15 -19.04
N ILE A 636 39.16 9.70 -17.93
CA ILE A 636 39.16 11.16 -17.71
C ILE A 636 40.08 11.86 -18.72
N GLU A 637 41.29 11.34 -18.93
CA GLU A 637 42.25 11.90 -19.90
C GLU A 637 41.72 11.84 -21.34
N ASN A 638 41.08 10.74 -21.72
CA ASN A 638 40.49 10.56 -23.05
C ASN A 638 39.40 11.61 -23.30
N LEU A 639 38.53 11.87 -22.32
CA LEU A 639 37.53 12.94 -22.42
C LEU A 639 38.19 14.32 -22.53
N GLU A 640 39.24 14.60 -21.75
CA GLU A 640 39.96 15.89 -21.81
C GLU A 640 40.65 16.14 -23.16
N ARG A 641 41.24 15.11 -23.75
CA ARG A 641 41.84 15.19 -25.10
C ARG A 641 40.77 15.42 -26.17
N ALA A 642 39.62 14.77 -26.06
CA ALA A 642 38.51 14.97 -26.99
C ALA A 642 37.97 16.42 -26.98
N TYR A 643 37.93 17.07 -25.81
CA TYR A 643 37.54 18.48 -25.68
C TYR A 643 38.59 19.49 -26.13
N SER A 644 39.87 19.10 -26.17
CA SER A 644 40.97 20.00 -26.57
C SER A 644 41.19 20.04 -28.09
N ASN A 645 40.65 19.06 -28.80
CA ASN A 645 40.82 18.85 -30.25
C ASN A 645 39.57 19.17 -31.08
N GLY A 646 38.48 19.65 -30.46
CA GLY A 646 37.25 20.11 -31.10
C GLY A 646 36.91 21.52 -30.63
#